data_AF-A0A0V0RXC4-F1
#
_entry.id   AF-A0A0V0RXC4-F1
#
_cell.length_a   1.000
_cell.length_b   1.000
_cell.length_c   1.000
_cell.angle_alpha   90.00
_cell.angle_beta   90.00
_cell.angle_gamma   90.00
#
_symmetry.space_group_name_H-M   'P 1'
#
loop_
_entity.id
_entity.type
_entity.pdbx_description
1 polymer ?
#
loop_
_entity_poly.entity_id
_entity_poly.type
_entity_poly.pdbx_seq_one_letter_code
_entity_poly.pdbx_strand_id
1 'polypeptide(L)'
;MKKIQFSDFAMRKNLIWFFSTHRQKGIYSRTLLLPRSDFPVHMNHEERVKMDEQISTACNVDDLYKWQWNQNKPTFVLHDGPPYANGDVHLGHAVNKILKDIFARYKAMSGFRVHFRPGWDCHGLPVELLAIKSMDENSRRDPILVRMRAKEFALKAVQSQMDSFKKWAIMADWKNPYLTLDKEYEGKELEIFKILHQHGLVYRAYRPVYWSPSSRTALAESELEYVTNHCTEAVYFKYSVVNFPKKIFALQPTDRIWALVWTTTPWTLAFNNAICFGKKLVYILAKIKSEYYIFAMDAIDRLRNLLKLEIEVKSTFQGSFLSGLYYACPMQPDHALPFYSAEHVTSAKGTGLVHTSFAHGFEDFAVAVEHGEEVKCFVDEDGRYRRELGPDLGGLHVQTEGQAAVLEKFKKYILTKENVTQSYPYDWRTKQPVIVRSSKQWFIDTEQLKKVALDRLNDVNFYPANFAQSFKEVLARRPAWCISRQRVWGVPVPIFYDPETNEPIESNSLMENTVRLIQQHGSDIWWHNQAGDFAVDDTTMKLCKSDEILDIWFDSGVSWAAALDEQRKSSADLIVEGMDQLRGWFQSLLLTSVAVEQRSPYKNVLLHGFVLDEQGHKMSKSVGNVITPDAVISGQGEIGSKQIPAVGVDGLRLWVAQCAADRTHIPVGPQSLLTVKQTLGQLRSTLCFLLGVLNDFDCSNDSVEYDRLLVVDKYMLHLLAEFQNSMKSAYESFSALEAVTRAVQFSNGSISKFYCTTVKDRLYCERAESLKRRSAQTVLHEVQTAFTSAVAPLLPYLAEEVHFYRNGKLGSFVFQNGWYDCPQQWTDKTLSDRMDPLLKARGRFLADYGKQNTYKFSICINDVSLKENIALLWSNSADAVIELADLFRVGQLQIGYKTNENEFDVASVQHPLCSRCRRYICQLLYCTIPPRGFVNVRSYAFHKWIFRDHGTFERLRCQYYTHTPRFVPPFVFILHPDLSLLRRCVDVVVDQINAGRIQRDDIPGQYLKLIEKTTSRKIFFQSDVDNTTVKLEKLEH
;
A
#
# COMPACT_ATOMS: atom_id res chain seq x y z
N MET A 1 -0.01 -30.95 54.33
CA MET A 1 0.73 -32.12 53.82
C MET A 1 0.97 -31.92 52.33
N LYS A 2 2.23 -32.08 51.87
CA LYS A 2 2.75 -32.46 50.52
C LYS A 2 2.02 -31.98 49.24
N LYS A 3 2.64 -31.61 48.11
CA LYS A 3 4.00 -31.26 47.62
C LYS A 3 3.85 -31.18 46.07
N ILE A 4 4.70 -30.38 45.37
CA ILE A 4 5.13 -30.51 43.94
C ILE A 4 4.14 -29.91 42.89
N GLN A 5 4.49 -29.07 41.90
CA GLN A 5 5.75 -28.59 41.29
C GLN A 5 5.48 -27.27 40.52
N PHE A 6 6.36 -26.27 40.59
CA PHE A 6 6.83 -25.43 39.47
C PHE A 6 7.85 -24.40 40.02
N SER A 7 9.13 -24.68 39.79
CA SER A 7 10.26 -23.75 39.79
C SER A 7 10.67 -23.62 38.30
N ASP A 8 11.24 -22.56 37.74
CA ASP A 8 12.18 -21.55 38.22
C ASP A 8 12.16 -20.34 37.24
N PHE A 9 12.81 -19.24 37.64
CA PHE A 9 13.18 -18.04 36.85
C PHE A 9 12.31 -16.77 36.91
N ALA A 10 12.01 -16.31 38.11
CA ALA A 10 12.06 -14.88 38.44
C ALA A 10 12.32 -14.71 39.94
N MET A 11 13.13 -13.72 40.34
CA MET A 11 13.53 -13.40 41.72
C MET A 11 14.67 -14.19 42.38
N ARG A 12 15.90 -14.09 41.83
CA ARG A 12 17.13 -14.13 42.65
C ARG A 12 18.27 -13.36 41.96
N LYS A 13 18.26 -12.02 42.02
CA LYS A 13 19.48 -11.18 41.85
C LYS A 13 19.42 -9.84 42.63
N ASN A 14 18.76 -9.84 43.79
CA ASN A 14 19.08 -8.91 44.89
C ASN A 14 19.79 -9.76 45.96
N LEU A 15 20.91 -9.29 46.50
CA LEU A 15 21.90 -10.01 47.35
C LEU A 15 22.97 -10.84 46.63
N ILE A 16 23.81 -10.19 45.81
CA ILE A 16 25.27 -10.37 45.84
C ILE A 16 25.89 -8.96 45.72
N TRP A 17 25.69 -8.17 46.77
CA TRP A 17 26.43 -6.97 47.11
C TRP A 17 27.07 -7.30 48.46
N PHE A 18 28.33 -6.92 48.68
CA PHE A 18 29.25 -7.38 49.75
C PHE A 18 30.14 -8.58 49.37
N PHE A 19 31.11 -8.37 48.49
CA PHE A 19 32.54 -8.36 48.87
C PHE A 19 33.35 -7.53 47.86
N SER A 20 34.15 -6.65 48.43
CA SER A 20 34.81 -5.50 47.82
C SER A 20 36.05 -5.87 46.99
N THR A 21 36.06 -5.44 45.73
CA THR A 21 37.18 -4.63 45.22
C THR A 21 36.58 -3.35 44.66
N HIS A 22 37.01 -2.20 45.17
CA HIS A 22 36.53 -0.90 44.76
C HIS A 22 36.76 -0.65 43.26
N ARG A 23 35.78 -0.94 42.40
CA ARG A 23 35.77 -0.46 41.00
C ARG A 23 35.31 1.00 41.00
N GLN A 24 36.27 1.91 40.86
CA GLN A 24 36.02 3.33 40.61
C GLN A 24 34.97 3.52 39.51
N LYS A 25 33.87 4.20 39.82
CA LYS A 25 32.92 4.71 38.81
C LYS A 25 33.64 5.70 37.89
N GLY A 26 33.59 5.46 36.58
CA GLY A 26 33.44 6.51 35.56
C GLY A 26 34.61 7.48 35.26
N ILE A 27 35.87 7.14 35.51
CA ILE A 27 36.98 8.07 35.22
C ILE A 27 37.18 8.32 33.72
N TYR A 28 36.99 7.30 32.86
CA TYR A 28 37.29 7.38 31.43
C TYR A 28 36.10 7.74 30.53
N SER A 29 34.85 7.68 31.01
CA SER A 29 33.66 7.91 30.17
C SER A 29 33.62 9.33 29.57
N ARG A 30 34.17 10.32 30.29
CA ARG A 30 34.31 11.70 29.82
C ARG A 30 35.33 11.87 28.68
N THR A 31 36.18 10.88 28.45
CA THR A 31 37.20 10.86 27.39
C THR A 31 36.76 10.13 26.11
N LEU A 32 35.52 9.62 26.10
CA LEU A 32 34.92 8.94 24.95
C LEU A 32 34.01 9.89 24.17
N LEU A 33 34.05 9.78 22.85
CA LEU A 33 33.20 10.52 21.92
C LEU A 33 31.88 9.75 21.74
N LEU A 34 31.07 9.69 22.80
CA LEU A 34 29.79 9.01 22.77
C LEU A 34 28.77 9.78 21.93
N PRO A 35 27.84 9.10 21.23
CA PRO A 35 26.80 9.75 20.44
C PRO A 35 25.95 10.68 21.31
N ARG A 36 25.63 11.88 20.82
CA ARG A 36 24.70 12.81 21.51
C ARG A 36 23.74 13.45 20.51
N SER A 37 22.45 13.28 20.72
CA SER A 37 21.38 13.89 19.93
C SER A 37 20.18 14.17 20.82
N ASP A 38 19.50 15.28 20.55
CA ASP A 38 18.22 15.63 21.19
C ASP A 38 17.03 14.97 20.48
N PHE A 39 17.27 14.17 19.42
CA PHE A 39 16.25 13.44 18.70
C PHE A 39 15.59 12.37 19.59
N PRO A 40 14.27 12.43 19.83
CA PRO A 40 13.61 11.51 20.75
C PRO A 40 13.41 10.14 20.10
N VAL A 41 13.99 9.07 20.66
CA VAL A 41 13.77 7.71 20.14
C VAL A 41 12.32 7.25 20.39
N HIS A 42 11.82 7.53 21.59
CA HIS A 42 10.46 7.21 22.02
C HIS A 42 9.73 8.51 22.37
N MET A 43 8.49 8.62 21.90
CA MET A 43 7.57 9.69 22.27
C MET A 43 6.28 9.05 22.78
N ASN A 44 5.69 9.68 23.79
CA ASN A 44 4.32 9.39 24.18
C ASN A 44 3.34 9.95 23.14
N HIS A 45 2.04 9.67 23.31
CA HIS A 45 1.04 10.04 22.31
C HIS A 45 0.86 11.56 22.17
N GLU A 46 0.85 12.31 23.28
CA GLU A 46 0.71 13.78 23.28
C GLU A 46 1.90 14.45 22.60
N GLU A 47 3.11 13.95 22.90
CA GLU A 47 4.35 14.42 22.27
C GLU A 47 4.34 14.18 20.75
N ARG A 48 3.87 13.01 20.30
CA ARG A 48 3.79 12.68 18.87
C ARG A 48 2.78 13.57 18.14
N VAL A 49 1.59 13.77 18.71
CA VAL A 49 0.56 14.64 18.11
C VAL A 49 1.10 16.07 17.98
N LYS A 50 1.71 16.61 19.03
CA LYS A 50 2.30 17.95 19.01
C LYS A 50 3.42 18.07 17.96
N MET A 51 4.26 17.05 17.82
CA MET A 51 5.32 17.04 16.80
C MET A 51 4.75 16.96 15.38
N ASP A 52 3.73 16.12 15.16
CA ASP A 52 3.01 16.03 13.87
C ASP A 52 2.40 17.39 13.48
N GLU A 53 1.79 18.10 14.44
CA GLU A 53 1.23 19.44 14.23
C GLU A 53 2.31 20.48 13.90
N GLN A 54 3.44 20.46 14.61
CA GLN A 54 4.58 21.35 14.34
C GLN A 54 5.15 21.13 12.94
N ILE A 55 5.36 19.88 12.54
CA ILE A 55 5.85 19.54 11.20
C ILE A 55 4.81 19.92 10.15
N SER A 56 3.52 19.59 10.35
CA SER A 56 2.45 19.93 9.41
C SER A 56 2.35 21.44 9.18
N THR A 57 2.56 22.24 10.22
CA THR A 57 2.49 23.71 10.15
C THR A 57 3.72 24.29 9.45
N ALA A 58 4.92 23.83 9.82
CA ALA A 58 6.17 24.36 9.27
C ALA A 58 6.46 23.84 7.85
N CYS A 59 6.02 22.62 7.54
CA CYS A 59 6.23 21.92 6.27
C CYS A 59 4.87 21.61 5.62
N ASN A 60 4.07 22.65 5.39
CA ASN A 60 2.73 22.51 4.82
C ASN A 60 2.76 21.84 3.43
N VAL A 61 1.89 20.85 3.23
CA VAL A 61 1.77 20.09 1.98
C VAL A 61 1.38 20.97 0.78
N ASP A 62 0.64 22.06 0.99
CA ASP A 62 0.27 23.00 -0.09
C ASP A 62 1.51 23.73 -0.64
N ASP A 63 2.43 24.13 0.25
CA ASP A 63 3.67 24.81 -0.13
C ASP A 63 4.65 23.84 -0.79
N LEU A 64 4.69 22.59 -0.33
CA LEU A 64 5.46 21.53 -0.98
C LEU A 64 4.94 21.26 -2.40
N TYR A 65 3.62 21.14 -2.58
CA TYR A 65 3.02 20.95 -3.90
C TYR A 65 3.32 22.13 -4.83
N LYS A 66 3.19 23.37 -4.32
CA LYS A 66 3.52 24.58 -5.08
C LYS A 66 5.00 24.60 -5.48
N TRP A 67 5.91 24.24 -4.58
CA TRP A 67 7.34 24.19 -4.86
C TRP A 67 7.66 23.19 -5.98
N GLN A 68 7.13 21.95 -5.90
CA GLN A 68 7.43 20.92 -6.91
C GLN A 68 6.82 21.27 -8.27
N TRP A 69 5.65 21.89 -8.29
CA TRP A 69 4.96 22.26 -9.52
C TRP A 69 5.69 23.36 -10.31
N ASN A 70 6.36 24.27 -9.59
CA ASN A 70 7.14 25.35 -10.18
C ASN A 70 8.52 24.91 -10.71
N GLN A 71 8.86 23.62 -10.62
CA GLN A 71 10.11 23.11 -11.17
C GLN A 71 10.02 22.94 -12.70
N ASN A 72 11.10 23.25 -13.41
CA ASN A 72 11.20 23.00 -14.86
C ASN A 72 11.57 21.54 -15.12
N LYS A 73 10.60 20.63 -14.94
CA LYS A 73 10.77 19.16 -15.03
C LYS A 73 9.64 18.53 -15.87
N PRO A 74 9.85 17.33 -16.46
CA PRO A 74 8.78 16.60 -17.13
C PRO A 74 7.62 16.29 -16.17
N THR A 75 6.39 16.30 -16.69
CA THR A 75 5.19 16.01 -15.90
C THR A 75 4.90 14.51 -15.84
N PHE A 76 4.74 14.00 -14.62
CA PHE A 76 4.11 12.72 -14.30
C PHE A 76 2.66 12.98 -13.87
N VAL A 77 1.69 12.38 -14.55
CA VAL A 77 0.26 12.60 -14.28
C VAL A 77 -0.30 11.45 -13.45
N LEU A 78 -0.71 11.75 -12.22
CA LEU A 78 -1.46 10.84 -11.36
C LEU A 78 -2.92 11.29 -11.38
N HIS A 79 -3.78 10.51 -12.03
CA HIS A 79 -5.21 10.81 -12.08
C HIS A 79 -5.90 10.20 -10.86
N ASP A 80 -6.49 11.07 -10.05
CA ASP A 80 -7.13 10.71 -8.80
C ASP A 80 -8.55 10.26 -9.06
N GLY A 81 -8.94 9.03 -8.71
CA GLY A 81 -10.34 8.64 -8.69
C GLY A 81 -11.10 9.45 -7.65
N PRO A 82 -12.25 10.06 -8.03
CA PRO A 82 -12.95 10.96 -7.14
C PRO A 82 -13.71 10.19 -6.05
N PRO A 83 -13.36 10.29 -4.74
CA PRO A 83 -14.20 9.76 -3.68
C PRO A 83 -15.59 10.41 -3.67
N TYR A 84 -16.59 9.64 -3.23
CA TYR A 84 -17.93 10.16 -3.00
C TYR A 84 -17.95 11.21 -1.88
N ALA A 85 -18.58 12.35 -2.16
CA ALA A 85 -18.79 13.43 -1.20
C ALA A 85 -19.98 13.15 -0.25
N ASN A 86 -19.97 12.00 0.45
CA ASN A 86 -21.14 11.52 1.19
C ASN A 86 -20.95 11.31 2.71
N GLY A 87 -19.76 11.57 3.27
CA GLY A 87 -19.54 11.40 4.71
C GLY A 87 -18.07 11.39 5.12
N ASP A 88 -17.82 10.96 6.35
CA ASP A 88 -16.49 10.91 6.94
C ASP A 88 -15.58 9.89 6.25
N VAL A 89 -14.28 10.19 6.25
CA VAL A 89 -13.26 9.30 5.70
C VAL A 89 -13.04 8.06 6.58
N HIS A 90 -12.52 7.00 5.98
CA HIS A 90 -12.24 5.72 6.64
C HIS A 90 -10.90 5.16 6.18
N LEU A 91 -10.42 4.07 6.78
CA LEU A 91 -9.10 3.50 6.48
C LEU A 91 -8.92 3.10 5.01
N GLY A 92 -9.99 2.69 4.30
CA GLY A 92 -9.93 2.50 2.84
C GLY A 92 -9.50 3.76 2.06
N HIS A 93 -9.99 4.94 2.45
CA HIS A 93 -9.54 6.21 1.87
C HIS A 93 -8.07 6.51 2.23
N ALA A 94 -7.63 6.16 3.45
CA ALA A 94 -6.24 6.32 3.86
C ALA A 94 -5.29 5.46 3.02
N VAL A 95 -5.63 4.17 2.82
CA VAL A 95 -4.87 3.27 1.92
C VAL A 95 -4.74 3.89 0.53
N ASN A 96 -5.87 4.30 -0.05
CA ASN A 96 -5.92 4.88 -1.39
C ASN A 96 -5.04 6.13 -1.54
N LYS A 97 -5.25 7.14 -0.69
CA LYS A 97 -4.55 8.43 -0.80
C LYS A 97 -3.08 8.32 -0.43
N ILE A 98 -2.73 7.54 0.59
CA ILE A 98 -1.33 7.37 1.01
C ILE A 98 -0.51 6.65 -0.07
N LEU A 99 -1.06 5.62 -0.73
CA LEU A 99 -0.36 4.97 -1.84
C LEU A 99 -0.10 5.95 -3.00
N LYS A 100 -1.11 6.74 -3.39
CA LYS A 100 -0.95 7.79 -4.41
C LYS A 100 0.18 8.75 -4.04
N ASP A 101 0.19 9.22 -2.79
CA ASP A 101 1.17 10.16 -2.28
C ASP A 101 2.59 9.59 -2.20
N ILE A 102 2.77 8.33 -1.78
CA ILE A 102 4.09 7.67 -1.74
C ILE A 102 4.74 7.74 -3.13
N PHE A 103 4.03 7.34 -4.18
CA PHE A 103 4.58 7.32 -5.53
C PHE A 103 4.69 8.72 -6.14
N ALA A 104 3.76 9.63 -5.83
CA ALA A 104 3.87 11.04 -6.21
C ALA A 104 5.14 11.68 -5.63
N ARG A 105 5.41 11.49 -4.34
CA ARG A 105 6.62 11.99 -3.68
C ARG A 105 7.89 11.41 -4.29
N TYR A 106 7.91 10.11 -4.54
CA TYR A 106 9.03 9.47 -5.24
C TYR A 106 9.27 10.08 -6.63
N LYS A 107 8.22 10.28 -7.43
CA LYS A 107 8.34 10.89 -8.77
C LYS A 107 8.81 12.34 -8.71
N ALA A 108 8.34 13.12 -7.72
CA ALA A 108 8.82 14.48 -7.49
C ALA A 108 10.34 14.51 -7.17
N MET A 109 10.80 13.57 -6.34
CA MET A 109 12.22 13.45 -5.98
C MET A 109 13.09 12.91 -7.12
N SER A 110 12.55 12.05 -7.97
CA SER A 110 13.27 11.39 -9.09
C SER A 110 13.26 12.17 -10.40
N GLY A 111 12.98 13.48 -10.36
CA GLY A 111 13.18 14.37 -11.50
C GLY A 111 11.91 14.72 -12.29
N PHE A 112 10.72 14.40 -11.78
CA PHE A 112 9.46 14.85 -12.37
C PHE A 112 8.83 16.00 -11.57
N ARG A 113 7.93 16.76 -12.20
CA ARG A 113 6.84 17.43 -11.48
C ARG A 113 5.61 16.53 -11.54
N VAL A 114 4.85 16.46 -10.46
CA VAL A 114 3.68 15.60 -10.36
C VAL A 114 2.41 16.43 -10.46
N HIS A 115 1.58 16.08 -11.44
CA HIS A 115 0.20 16.54 -11.51
C HIS A 115 -0.67 15.56 -10.72
N PHE A 116 -0.98 15.92 -9.48
CA PHE A 116 -1.92 15.21 -8.61
C PHE A 116 -3.02 16.19 -8.21
N ARG A 117 -4.10 16.21 -8.98
CA ARG A 117 -5.28 17.06 -8.76
C ARG A 117 -6.38 16.23 -8.10
N PRO A 118 -6.73 16.46 -6.83
CA PRO A 118 -7.76 15.68 -6.15
C PRO A 118 -9.15 15.90 -6.74
N GLY A 119 -9.95 14.84 -6.74
CA GLY A 119 -11.33 14.83 -7.25
C GLY A 119 -12.37 14.54 -6.20
N TRP A 120 -13.63 14.92 -6.45
CA TRP A 120 -14.79 14.43 -5.70
C TRP A 120 -15.99 14.18 -6.60
N ASP A 121 -16.66 13.07 -6.33
CA ASP A 121 -17.91 12.71 -6.96
C ASP A 121 -19.04 13.24 -6.08
N CYS A 122 -19.66 14.31 -6.55
CA CYS A 122 -20.63 15.08 -5.80
C CYS A 122 -22.08 14.71 -6.12
N HIS A 123 -22.32 13.92 -7.17
CA HIS A 123 -23.67 13.60 -7.64
C HIS A 123 -24.19 12.25 -7.12
N GLY A 124 -25.44 11.95 -7.48
CA GLY A 124 -26.04 10.64 -7.31
C GLY A 124 -26.83 10.41 -6.03
N LEU A 125 -27.45 9.23 -6.00
CA LEU A 125 -28.35 8.77 -4.97
C LEU A 125 -27.82 8.87 -3.53
N PRO A 126 -26.54 8.56 -3.23
CA PRO A 126 -26.04 8.60 -1.86
C PRO A 126 -26.07 9.99 -1.24
N VAL A 127 -25.66 11.01 -2.00
CA VAL A 127 -25.65 12.41 -1.57
C VAL A 127 -27.09 12.90 -1.43
N GLU A 128 -27.94 12.59 -2.41
CA GLU A 128 -29.35 12.99 -2.41
C GLU A 128 -30.09 12.46 -1.18
N LEU A 129 -30.01 11.16 -0.89
CA LEU A 129 -30.71 10.53 0.25
C LEU A 129 -30.26 11.08 1.61
N LEU A 130 -28.96 11.35 1.78
CA LEU A 130 -28.42 11.90 3.02
C LEU A 130 -28.82 13.36 3.21
N ALA A 131 -28.81 14.14 2.12
CA ALA A 131 -29.20 15.55 2.13
C ALA A 131 -30.70 15.74 2.45
N ILE A 132 -31.57 14.87 1.92
CA ILE A 132 -33.03 15.01 2.08
C ILE A 132 -33.62 14.28 3.29
N LYS A 133 -32.80 13.56 4.07
CA LYS A 133 -33.25 12.70 5.17
C LYS A 133 -34.10 13.45 6.21
N SER A 134 -33.80 14.71 6.46
CA SER A 134 -34.52 15.58 7.42
C SER A 134 -35.61 16.46 6.79
N MET A 135 -35.86 16.36 5.47
CA MET A 135 -36.89 17.15 4.78
C MET A 135 -38.27 16.49 4.90
N ASP A 136 -39.33 17.28 4.88
CA ASP A 136 -40.72 16.81 4.76
C ASP A 136 -41.05 16.30 3.34
N GLU A 137 -42.17 15.59 3.18
CA GLU A 137 -42.53 14.95 1.90
C GLU A 137 -42.78 15.93 0.75
N ASN A 138 -43.33 17.12 1.00
CA ASN A 138 -43.60 18.09 -0.08
C ASN A 138 -42.28 18.69 -0.58
N SER A 139 -41.39 19.05 0.34
CA SER A 139 -40.05 19.54 0.02
C SER A 139 -39.21 18.50 -0.75
N ARG A 140 -39.41 17.20 -0.51
CA ARG A 140 -38.74 16.12 -1.26
C ARG A 140 -39.22 15.98 -2.71
N ARG A 141 -40.36 16.55 -3.07
CA ARG A 141 -40.90 16.53 -4.44
C ARG A 141 -40.47 17.72 -5.29
N ASP A 142 -39.84 18.73 -4.68
CA ASP A 142 -39.32 19.91 -5.38
C ASP A 142 -37.88 19.64 -5.86
N PRO A 143 -37.65 19.48 -7.18
CA PRO A 143 -36.32 19.21 -7.71
C PRO A 143 -35.28 20.28 -7.35
N ILE A 144 -35.69 21.56 -7.34
CA ILE A 144 -34.79 22.68 -7.10
C ILE A 144 -34.30 22.64 -5.65
N LEU A 145 -35.23 22.45 -4.71
CA LEU A 145 -34.91 22.38 -3.29
C LEU A 145 -34.03 21.16 -2.96
N VAL A 146 -34.33 20.00 -3.54
CA VAL A 146 -33.51 18.78 -3.37
C VAL A 146 -32.08 19.00 -3.86
N ARG A 147 -31.91 19.57 -5.07
CA ARG A 147 -30.59 19.85 -5.64
C ARG A 147 -29.80 20.86 -4.80
N MET A 148 -30.44 21.92 -4.33
CA MET A 148 -29.81 22.89 -3.45
C MET A 148 -29.25 22.24 -2.18
N ARG A 149 -30.06 21.41 -1.50
CA ARG A 149 -29.63 20.71 -0.28
C ARG A 149 -28.53 19.69 -0.54
N ALA A 150 -28.61 18.96 -1.66
CA ALA A 150 -27.60 18.00 -2.05
C ALA A 150 -26.25 18.67 -2.34
N LYS A 151 -26.25 19.83 -3.02
CA LYS A 151 -25.07 20.67 -3.25
C LYS A 151 -24.41 21.12 -1.95
N GLU A 152 -25.20 21.67 -1.02
CA GLU A 152 -24.71 22.12 0.29
C GLU A 152 -24.06 20.96 1.08
N PHE A 153 -24.71 19.79 1.07
CA PHE A 153 -24.22 18.60 1.74
C PHE A 153 -22.90 18.10 1.13
N ALA A 154 -22.84 18.01 -0.21
CA ALA A 154 -21.65 17.57 -0.94
C ALA A 154 -20.46 18.49 -0.65
N LEU A 155 -20.62 19.82 -0.76
CA LEU A 155 -19.54 20.78 -0.50
C LEU A 155 -19.01 20.71 0.94
N LYS A 156 -19.90 20.50 1.92
CA LYS A 156 -19.49 20.29 3.31
C LYS A 156 -18.69 18.99 3.49
N ALA A 157 -19.12 17.91 2.84
CA ALA A 157 -18.41 16.64 2.87
C ALA A 157 -17.02 16.75 2.20
N VAL A 158 -16.93 17.42 1.03
CA VAL A 158 -15.68 17.72 0.33
C VAL A 158 -14.68 18.39 1.27
N GLN A 159 -15.09 19.48 1.94
CA GLN A 159 -14.20 20.21 2.85
C GLN A 159 -13.71 19.33 4.00
N SER A 160 -14.62 18.59 4.66
CA SER A 160 -14.25 17.71 5.77
C SER A 160 -13.28 16.60 5.34
N GLN A 161 -13.52 15.99 4.18
CA GLN A 161 -12.64 14.94 3.65
C GLN A 161 -11.27 15.50 3.25
N MET A 162 -11.24 16.67 2.62
CA MET A 162 -10.02 17.38 2.25
C MET A 162 -9.15 17.68 3.47
N ASP A 163 -9.74 18.18 4.55
CA ASP A 163 -9.03 18.46 5.80
C ASP A 163 -8.42 17.18 6.40
N SER A 164 -9.15 16.07 6.39
CA SER A 164 -8.62 14.77 6.80
C SER A 164 -7.47 14.29 5.92
N PHE A 165 -7.56 14.44 4.59
CA PHE A 165 -6.48 14.04 3.68
C PHE A 165 -5.21 14.86 3.89
N LYS A 166 -5.33 16.17 4.14
CA LYS A 166 -4.17 17.02 4.49
C LYS A 166 -3.50 16.57 5.79
N LYS A 167 -4.27 16.16 6.80
CA LYS A 167 -3.74 15.63 8.08
C LYS A 167 -2.88 14.36 7.90
N TRP A 168 -3.09 13.59 6.82
CA TRP A 168 -2.28 12.40 6.51
C TRP A 168 -1.00 12.71 5.71
N ALA A 169 -0.63 14.00 5.63
CA ALA A 169 0.51 14.51 4.90
C ALA A 169 0.45 14.20 3.40
N ILE A 170 -0.72 14.30 2.77
CA ILE A 170 -0.88 14.05 1.33
C ILE A 170 -0.54 15.33 0.53
N MET A 171 0.44 15.23 -0.38
CA MET A 171 0.89 16.31 -1.27
C MET A 171 0.09 16.29 -2.58
N ALA A 172 -0.86 17.22 -2.73
CA ALA A 172 -1.70 17.34 -3.92
C ALA A 172 -2.12 18.80 -4.17
N ASP A 173 -2.75 19.07 -5.33
CA ASP A 173 -3.32 20.40 -5.64
C ASP A 173 -4.63 20.63 -4.90
N TRP A 174 -4.55 20.86 -3.60
CA TRP A 174 -5.73 21.11 -2.78
C TRP A 174 -6.42 22.46 -3.06
N LYS A 175 -5.77 23.36 -3.80
CA LYS A 175 -6.34 24.67 -4.15
C LYS A 175 -7.24 24.61 -5.37
N ASN A 176 -6.97 23.70 -6.29
CA ASN A 176 -7.75 23.53 -7.51
C ASN A 176 -8.28 22.08 -7.63
N PRO A 177 -9.09 21.59 -6.68
CA PRO A 177 -9.72 20.29 -6.84
C PRO A 177 -10.65 20.27 -8.07
N TYR A 178 -11.05 19.09 -8.53
CA TYR A 178 -12.15 18.97 -9.49
C TYR A 178 -13.37 18.37 -8.81
N LEU A 179 -14.53 18.97 -9.01
CA LEU A 179 -15.80 18.48 -8.48
C LEU A 179 -16.72 18.16 -9.65
N THR A 180 -17.43 17.02 -9.60
CA THR A 180 -18.36 16.67 -10.69
C THR A 180 -19.52 17.66 -10.83
N LEU A 181 -19.83 18.43 -9.78
CA LEU A 181 -20.83 19.51 -9.79
C LEU A 181 -20.32 20.85 -10.34
N ASP A 182 -19.03 20.95 -10.70
CA ASP A 182 -18.49 22.18 -11.27
C ASP A 182 -19.04 22.36 -12.69
N LYS A 183 -19.54 23.55 -13.02
CA LYS A 183 -20.15 23.85 -14.33
C LYS A 183 -19.26 23.48 -15.53
N GLU A 184 -17.94 23.63 -15.39
CA GLU A 184 -16.97 23.30 -16.44
C GLU A 184 -16.87 21.77 -16.62
N TYR A 185 -16.99 21.02 -15.53
CA TYR A 185 -17.02 19.56 -15.53
C TYR A 185 -18.29 19.04 -16.18
N GLU A 186 -19.47 19.48 -15.69
CA GLU A 186 -20.78 19.11 -16.24
C GLU A 186 -20.87 19.46 -17.74
N GLY A 187 -20.32 20.61 -18.10
CA GLY A 187 -20.24 21.07 -19.47
C GLY A 187 -19.42 20.16 -20.39
N LYS A 188 -18.28 19.65 -19.91
CA LYS A 188 -17.43 18.71 -20.65
C LYS A 188 -18.08 17.32 -20.71
N GLU A 189 -18.74 16.90 -19.64
CA GLU A 189 -19.51 15.65 -19.60
C GLU A 189 -20.60 15.61 -20.67
N LEU A 190 -21.38 16.69 -20.79
CA LEU A 190 -22.42 16.80 -21.80
C LEU A 190 -21.87 16.92 -23.23
N GLU A 191 -20.69 17.53 -23.41
CA GLU A 191 -20.00 17.51 -24.69
C GLU A 191 -19.63 16.09 -25.12
N ILE A 192 -19.15 15.26 -24.19
CA ILE A 192 -18.87 13.85 -24.43
C ILE A 192 -20.16 13.09 -24.74
N PHE A 193 -21.22 13.28 -23.94
CA PHE A 193 -22.54 12.69 -24.24
C PHE A 193 -22.99 13.01 -25.67
N LYS A 194 -22.88 14.27 -26.10
CA LYS A 194 -23.21 14.71 -27.47
C LYS A 194 -22.41 13.93 -28.51
N ILE A 195 -21.09 13.80 -28.33
CA ILE A 195 -20.22 13.05 -29.25
C ILE A 195 -20.67 11.59 -29.36
N LEU A 196 -20.92 10.94 -28.23
CA LEU A 196 -21.36 9.54 -28.22
C LEU A 196 -22.74 9.37 -28.89
N HIS A 197 -23.66 10.30 -28.67
CA HIS A 197 -24.96 10.32 -29.32
C HIS A 197 -24.84 10.49 -30.83
N GLN A 198 -24.01 11.42 -31.30
CA GLN A 198 -23.77 11.66 -32.73
C GLN A 198 -23.11 10.46 -33.44
N HIS A 199 -22.30 9.69 -32.72
CA HIS A 199 -21.71 8.44 -33.23
C HIS A 199 -22.64 7.23 -33.15
N GLY A 200 -23.89 7.39 -32.69
CA GLY A 200 -24.84 6.28 -32.55
C GLY A 200 -24.45 5.29 -31.44
N LEU A 201 -23.58 5.68 -30.50
CA LEU A 201 -23.17 4.86 -29.37
C LEU A 201 -24.15 4.99 -28.19
N VAL A 202 -24.83 6.13 -28.08
CA VAL A 202 -25.91 6.35 -27.10
C VAL A 202 -27.25 6.16 -27.80
N TYR A 203 -28.09 5.29 -27.24
CA TYR A 203 -29.40 4.99 -27.80
C TYR A 203 -30.43 4.75 -26.69
N ARG A 204 -31.70 5.00 -27.00
CA ARG A 204 -32.84 4.71 -26.11
C ARG A 204 -33.44 3.36 -26.45
N ALA A 205 -33.67 2.51 -25.46
CA ALA A 205 -34.29 1.21 -25.68
C ALA A 205 -35.23 0.83 -24.54
N TYR A 206 -36.27 0.05 -24.87
CA TYR A 206 -37.14 -0.58 -23.88
C TYR A 206 -36.56 -1.93 -23.49
N ARG A 207 -36.00 -2.04 -22.28
CA ARG A 207 -35.29 -3.24 -21.81
C ARG A 207 -35.54 -3.49 -20.32
N PRO A 208 -35.40 -4.75 -19.85
CA PRO A 208 -35.42 -5.05 -18.42
C PRO A 208 -34.26 -4.37 -17.73
N VAL A 209 -34.55 -3.73 -16.60
CA VAL A 209 -33.57 -3.15 -15.69
C VAL A 209 -33.86 -3.62 -14.27
N TYR A 210 -32.83 -3.66 -13.43
CA TYR A 210 -33.06 -3.70 -12.00
C TYR A 210 -33.70 -2.39 -11.58
N TRP A 211 -34.85 -2.47 -10.92
CA TRP A 211 -35.62 -1.34 -10.47
C TRP A 211 -35.78 -1.42 -8.95
N SER A 212 -35.49 -0.32 -8.26
CA SER A 212 -35.77 -0.19 -6.84
C SER A 212 -37.07 0.59 -6.65
N PRO A 213 -38.20 -0.06 -6.27
CA PRO A 213 -39.43 0.65 -5.94
C PRO A 213 -39.23 1.66 -4.81
N SER A 214 -38.37 1.32 -3.84
CA SER A 214 -38.06 2.18 -2.70
C SER A 214 -37.33 3.48 -3.09
N SER A 215 -36.48 3.41 -4.11
CA SER A 215 -35.70 4.56 -4.61
C SER A 215 -36.29 5.18 -5.89
N ARG A 216 -37.34 4.56 -6.45
CA ARG A 216 -38.03 4.93 -7.71
C ARG A 216 -37.06 5.17 -8.87
N THR A 217 -36.06 4.31 -9.02
CA THR A 217 -35.04 4.44 -10.07
C THR A 217 -34.52 3.08 -10.53
N ALA A 218 -34.05 3.05 -11.78
CA ALA A 218 -33.21 1.98 -12.26
C ALA A 218 -31.87 1.95 -11.49
N LEU A 219 -31.33 0.75 -11.29
CA LEU A 219 -30.05 0.49 -10.64
C LEU A 219 -29.13 -0.30 -11.60
N ALA A 220 -27.86 0.06 -11.63
CA ALA A 220 -26.83 -0.77 -12.24
C ALA A 220 -26.50 -1.99 -11.36
N GLU A 221 -25.91 -3.03 -11.96
CA GLU A 221 -25.52 -4.24 -11.22
C GLU A 221 -24.51 -3.95 -10.08
N SER A 222 -23.65 -2.95 -10.27
CA SER A 222 -22.71 -2.46 -9.23
C SER A 222 -23.41 -1.82 -8.02
N GLU A 223 -24.68 -1.45 -8.16
CA GLU A 223 -25.50 -0.81 -7.12
C GLU A 223 -26.40 -1.82 -6.37
N LEU A 224 -26.19 -3.11 -6.60
CA LEU A 224 -26.92 -4.19 -5.94
C LEU A 224 -26.10 -4.80 -4.81
N GLU A 225 -26.77 -5.11 -3.70
CA GLU A 225 -26.23 -5.96 -2.65
C GLU A 225 -27.01 -7.29 -2.61
N TYR A 226 -26.28 -8.40 -2.61
CA TYR A 226 -26.90 -9.72 -2.62
C TYR A 226 -27.04 -10.26 -1.20
N VAL A 227 -28.28 -10.34 -0.71
CA VAL A 227 -28.61 -10.90 0.61
C VAL A 227 -28.77 -12.42 0.46
N THR A 228 -27.90 -13.20 1.10
CA THR A 228 -27.79 -14.66 0.91
C THR A 228 -28.87 -15.48 1.61
N ASN A 229 -29.52 -14.92 2.64
CA ASN A 229 -30.54 -15.56 3.45
C ASN A 229 -31.95 -15.04 3.18
N HIS A 230 -32.21 -14.47 2.00
CA HIS A 230 -33.54 -14.01 1.62
C HIS A 230 -34.48 -15.20 1.44
N CYS A 231 -35.61 -15.19 2.15
CA CYS A 231 -36.60 -16.25 2.09
C CYS A 231 -37.76 -15.84 1.17
N THR A 232 -38.06 -16.67 0.18
CA THR A 232 -39.14 -16.47 -0.79
C THR A 232 -40.14 -17.61 -0.73
N GLU A 233 -41.43 -17.30 -0.88
CA GLU A 233 -42.45 -18.33 -1.09
C GLU A 233 -42.46 -18.71 -2.59
N ALA A 234 -41.92 -19.88 -2.91
CA ALA A 234 -41.92 -20.44 -4.25
C ALA A 234 -43.17 -21.29 -4.48
N VAL A 235 -43.65 -21.33 -5.71
CA VAL A 235 -44.89 -22.04 -6.07
C VAL A 235 -44.71 -22.96 -7.26
N TYR A 236 -45.38 -24.11 -7.17
CA TYR A 236 -45.53 -25.05 -8.27
C TYR A 236 -46.90 -24.82 -8.92
N PHE A 237 -46.90 -24.17 -10.07
CA PHE A 237 -48.11 -23.73 -10.76
C PHE A 237 -48.41 -24.62 -11.96
N LYS A 238 -49.69 -24.94 -12.20
CA LYS A 238 -50.09 -25.83 -13.28
C LYS A 238 -50.84 -25.10 -14.41
N TYR A 239 -50.36 -25.27 -15.64
CA TYR A 239 -50.97 -24.75 -16.86
C TYR A 239 -51.55 -25.87 -17.72
N SER A 240 -52.77 -25.73 -18.24
CA SER A 240 -53.42 -26.81 -19.00
C SER A 240 -52.88 -26.85 -20.42
N VAL A 241 -52.28 -27.95 -20.85
CA VAL A 241 -51.77 -28.11 -22.22
C VAL A 241 -52.95 -28.38 -23.16
N VAL A 242 -53.04 -27.60 -24.25
CA VAL A 242 -54.20 -27.58 -25.15
C VAL A 242 -54.09 -28.66 -26.23
N ASN A 243 -52.95 -28.75 -26.90
CA ASN A 243 -52.75 -29.58 -28.10
C ASN A 243 -51.82 -30.79 -27.88
N PHE A 244 -51.73 -31.31 -26.65
CA PHE A 244 -50.90 -32.47 -26.37
C PHE A 244 -51.42 -33.72 -27.12
N PRO A 245 -50.57 -34.50 -27.81
CA PRO A 245 -51.01 -35.62 -28.65
C PRO A 245 -51.33 -36.88 -27.82
N LYS A 246 -52.48 -36.86 -27.14
CA LYS A 246 -52.93 -37.89 -26.18
C LYS A 246 -52.87 -39.33 -26.70
N LYS A 247 -53.15 -39.54 -27.99
CA LYS A 247 -53.13 -40.87 -28.63
C LYS A 247 -51.75 -41.53 -28.58
N ILE A 248 -50.68 -40.77 -28.78
CA ILE A 248 -49.30 -41.28 -28.77
C ILE A 248 -48.93 -41.81 -27.38
N PHE A 249 -49.56 -41.26 -26.33
CA PHE A 249 -49.28 -41.57 -24.93
C PHE A 249 -50.34 -42.47 -24.27
N ALA A 250 -51.21 -43.12 -25.06
CA ALA A 250 -52.29 -43.98 -24.57
C ALA A 250 -53.22 -43.31 -23.54
N LEU A 251 -53.46 -42.00 -23.70
CA LEU A 251 -54.34 -41.21 -22.84
C LEU A 251 -55.75 -41.07 -23.45
N GLN A 252 -56.76 -40.96 -22.58
CA GLN A 252 -58.14 -40.71 -22.98
C GLN A 252 -58.33 -39.26 -23.46
N PRO A 253 -59.25 -38.98 -24.39
CA PRO A 253 -59.55 -37.61 -24.82
C PRO A 253 -59.93 -36.67 -23.67
N THR A 254 -60.55 -37.20 -22.62
CA THR A 254 -60.96 -36.47 -21.40
C THR A 254 -59.84 -36.20 -20.41
N ASP A 255 -58.68 -36.87 -20.55
CA ASP A 255 -57.57 -36.70 -19.61
C ASP A 255 -56.97 -35.30 -19.72
N ARG A 256 -56.88 -34.59 -18.59
CA ARG A 256 -56.26 -33.26 -18.53
C ARG A 256 -54.77 -33.40 -18.28
N ILE A 257 -53.98 -32.63 -19.04
CA ILE A 257 -52.52 -32.64 -18.98
C ILE A 257 -52.06 -31.25 -18.56
N TRP A 258 -51.23 -31.23 -17.54
CA TRP A 258 -50.77 -30.01 -16.90
C TRP A 258 -49.26 -29.86 -17.08
N ALA A 259 -48.81 -28.75 -17.65
CA ALA A 259 -47.42 -28.34 -17.53
C ALA A 259 -47.20 -27.76 -16.14
N LEU A 260 -46.31 -28.38 -15.37
CA LEU A 260 -46.00 -27.96 -14.02
C LEU A 260 -44.78 -27.06 -14.07
N VAL A 261 -44.94 -25.77 -13.79
CA VAL A 261 -43.84 -24.80 -13.70
C VAL A 261 -43.49 -24.51 -12.25
N TRP A 262 -42.32 -23.92 -12.03
CA TRP A 262 -41.88 -23.43 -10.72
C TRP A 262 -41.40 -21.99 -10.83
N THR A 263 -41.77 -21.15 -9.85
CA THR A 263 -41.28 -19.78 -9.76
C THR A 263 -41.10 -19.35 -8.31
N THR A 264 -40.07 -18.54 -8.06
CA THR A 264 -39.81 -17.86 -6.78
C THR A 264 -40.38 -16.44 -6.74
N THR A 265 -41.01 -15.98 -7.82
CA THR A 265 -41.66 -14.65 -7.93
C THR A 265 -43.13 -14.81 -8.31
N PRO A 266 -44.00 -15.34 -7.42
CA PRO A 266 -45.39 -15.62 -7.76
C PRO A 266 -46.18 -14.41 -8.26
N TRP A 267 -45.81 -13.19 -7.87
CA TRP A 267 -46.42 -11.96 -8.39
C TRP A 267 -46.32 -11.84 -9.92
N THR A 268 -45.30 -12.41 -10.55
CA THR A 268 -45.16 -12.41 -12.02
C THR A 268 -46.11 -13.36 -12.73
N LEU A 269 -46.81 -14.27 -12.02
CA LEU A 269 -47.74 -15.23 -12.65
C LEU A 269 -48.91 -14.54 -13.35
N ALA A 270 -49.27 -13.33 -12.91
CA ALA A 270 -50.26 -12.49 -13.57
C ALA A 270 -49.86 -12.09 -15.02
N PHE A 271 -48.58 -12.24 -15.36
CA PHE A 271 -47.95 -11.77 -16.59
C PHE A 271 -47.30 -12.90 -17.39
N ASN A 272 -47.77 -14.13 -17.22
CA ASN A 272 -47.20 -15.25 -17.95
C ASN A 272 -47.43 -15.08 -19.46
N ASN A 273 -46.35 -15.12 -20.24
CA ASN A 273 -46.39 -15.00 -21.70
C ASN A 273 -46.05 -16.32 -22.41
N ALA A 274 -45.17 -17.13 -21.81
CA ALA A 274 -44.73 -18.41 -22.37
C ALA A 274 -44.33 -19.39 -21.26
N ILE A 275 -44.11 -20.65 -21.64
CA ILE A 275 -43.38 -21.64 -20.84
C ILE A 275 -42.08 -21.99 -21.56
N CYS A 276 -40.94 -21.73 -20.92
CA CYS A 276 -39.64 -22.09 -21.46
C CYS A 276 -39.22 -23.52 -21.07
N PHE A 277 -38.60 -24.24 -22.00
CA PHE A 277 -38.10 -25.60 -21.81
C PHE A 277 -36.71 -25.81 -22.44
N GLY A 278 -35.95 -26.78 -21.94
CA GLY A 278 -34.64 -27.15 -22.49
C GLY A 278 -34.74 -28.30 -23.49
N LYS A 279 -34.36 -28.10 -24.76
CA LYS A 279 -34.49 -29.13 -25.82
C LYS A 279 -33.80 -30.46 -25.49
N LYS A 280 -32.65 -30.40 -24.80
CA LYS A 280 -31.81 -31.56 -24.47
C LYS A 280 -32.22 -32.26 -23.17
N LEU A 281 -33.11 -31.66 -22.37
CA LEU A 281 -33.57 -32.25 -21.12
C LEU A 281 -34.56 -33.39 -21.41
N VAL A 282 -34.61 -34.36 -20.51
CA VAL A 282 -35.59 -35.45 -20.55
C VAL A 282 -36.78 -35.06 -19.69
N TYR A 283 -37.97 -35.08 -20.28
CA TYR A 283 -39.23 -34.79 -19.62
C TYR A 283 -40.04 -36.05 -19.44
N ILE A 284 -40.94 -36.03 -18.47
CA ILE A 284 -41.83 -37.13 -18.18
C ILE A 284 -43.28 -36.68 -18.21
N LEU A 285 -44.15 -37.60 -18.61
CA LEU A 285 -45.58 -37.53 -18.32
C LEU A 285 -45.81 -38.38 -17.07
N ALA A 286 -46.12 -37.72 -15.95
CA ALA A 286 -46.37 -38.38 -14.69
C ALA A 286 -47.85 -38.29 -14.29
N LYS A 287 -48.38 -39.37 -13.73
CA LYS A 287 -49.71 -39.37 -13.12
C LYS A 287 -49.55 -39.11 -11.62
N ILE A 288 -50.22 -38.07 -11.13
CA ILE A 288 -50.30 -37.74 -9.70
C ILE A 288 -51.78 -37.70 -9.34
N LYS A 289 -52.22 -38.64 -8.49
CA LYS A 289 -53.65 -38.89 -8.22
C LYS A 289 -54.42 -39.19 -9.53
N SER A 290 -55.34 -38.31 -9.92
CA SER A 290 -56.20 -38.46 -11.11
C SER A 290 -55.79 -37.56 -12.28
N GLU A 291 -54.70 -36.79 -12.17
CA GLU A 291 -54.26 -35.82 -13.18
C GLU A 291 -52.88 -36.17 -13.74
N TYR A 292 -52.61 -35.71 -14.96
CA TYR A 292 -51.32 -35.92 -15.63
C TYR A 292 -50.51 -34.62 -15.66
N TYR A 293 -49.22 -34.73 -15.38
CA TYR A 293 -48.29 -33.61 -15.26
C TYR A 293 -47.07 -33.82 -16.15
N ILE A 294 -46.60 -32.74 -16.78
CA ILE A 294 -45.33 -32.67 -17.50
C ILE A 294 -44.32 -31.89 -16.67
N PHE A 295 -43.15 -32.48 -16.46
CA PHE A 295 -41.98 -31.84 -15.86
C PHE A 295 -40.70 -32.64 -16.20
N ALA A 296 -39.53 -32.07 -15.95
CA ALA A 296 -38.25 -32.73 -16.21
C ALA A 296 -38.05 -33.92 -15.27
N MET A 297 -37.47 -35.01 -15.80
CA MET A 297 -37.25 -36.26 -15.07
C MET A 297 -36.49 -36.03 -13.75
N ASP A 298 -35.48 -35.17 -13.77
CA ASP A 298 -34.64 -34.85 -12.60
C ASP A 298 -35.42 -34.17 -11.46
N ALA A 299 -36.60 -33.60 -11.71
CA ALA A 299 -37.43 -33.00 -10.67
C ALA A 299 -38.25 -34.02 -9.86
N ILE A 300 -38.24 -35.30 -10.23
CA ILE A 300 -39.12 -36.33 -9.67
C ILE A 300 -38.90 -36.53 -8.16
N ASP A 301 -37.66 -36.63 -7.70
CA ASP A 301 -37.36 -36.92 -6.30
C ASP A 301 -37.70 -35.73 -5.39
N ARG A 302 -37.42 -34.51 -5.87
CA ARG A 302 -37.84 -33.28 -5.19
C ARG A 302 -39.36 -33.22 -5.05
N LEU A 303 -40.11 -33.49 -6.14
CA LEU A 303 -41.57 -33.45 -6.10
C LEU A 303 -42.15 -34.57 -5.24
N ARG A 304 -41.58 -35.78 -5.25
CA ARG A 304 -41.98 -36.88 -4.36
C ARG A 304 -41.79 -36.49 -2.89
N ASN A 305 -40.64 -35.92 -2.55
CA ASN A 305 -40.33 -35.49 -1.18
C ASN A 305 -41.24 -34.35 -0.72
N LEU A 306 -41.51 -33.38 -1.60
CA LEU A 306 -42.33 -32.21 -1.29
C LEU A 306 -43.82 -32.57 -1.16
N LEU A 307 -44.36 -33.35 -2.10
CA LEU A 307 -45.78 -33.70 -2.12
C LEU A 307 -46.12 -34.84 -1.17
N LYS A 308 -45.15 -35.71 -0.85
CA LYS A 308 -45.36 -36.98 -0.12
C LYS A 308 -46.44 -37.84 -0.77
N LEU A 309 -46.51 -37.81 -2.10
CA LEU A 309 -47.45 -38.56 -2.92
C LEU A 309 -46.69 -39.47 -3.88
N GLU A 310 -47.35 -40.56 -4.28
CA GLU A 310 -46.85 -41.41 -5.35
C GLU A 310 -46.89 -40.65 -6.68
N ILE A 311 -45.77 -40.72 -7.41
CA ILE A 311 -45.62 -40.16 -8.75
C ILE A 311 -45.33 -41.32 -9.69
N GLU A 312 -46.36 -41.70 -10.46
CA GLU A 312 -46.29 -42.80 -11.42
C GLU A 312 -45.84 -42.25 -12.79
N VAL A 313 -44.69 -42.71 -13.29
CA VAL A 313 -44.16 -42.30 -14.60
C VAL A 313 -44.88 -43.09 -15.69
N LYS A 314 -45.62 -42.41 -16.56
CA LYS A 314 -46.34 -43.05 -17.69
C LYS A 314 -45.49 -43.12 -18.95
N SER A 315 -44.68 -42.09 -19.20
CA SER A 315 -43.77 -42.05 -20.34
C SER A 315 -42.66 -41.03 -20.10
N THR A 316 -41.60 -41.16 -20.90
CA THR A 316 -40.48 -40.22 -20.96
C THR A 316 -40.26 -39.78 -22.41
N PHE A 317 -39.84 -38.54 -22.62
CA PHE A 317 -39.58 -37.98 -23.94
C PHE A 317 -38.54 -36.87 -23.88
N GLN A 318 -37.88 -36.58 -25.00
CA GLN A 318 -36.93 -35.46 -25.09
C GLN A 318 -37.65 -34.11 -25.13
N GLY A 319 -37.05 -33.07 -24.58
CA GLY A 319 -37.59 -31.72 -24.53
C GLY A 319 -37.94 -31.15 -25.91
N SER A 320 -37.23 -31.56 -26.97
CA SER A 320 -37.57 -31.21 -28.36
C SER A 320 -39.03 -31.48 -28.73
N PHE A 321 -39.68 -32.47 -28.10
CA PHE A 321 -41.10 -32.77 -28.28
C PHE A 321 -42.05 -31.66 -27.80
N LEU A 322 -41.63 -30.82 -26.84
CA LEU A 322 -42.44 -29.72 -26.32
C LEU A 322 -42.57 -28.56 -27.32
N SER A 323 -41.75 -28.54 -28.37
CA SER A 323 -41.80 -27.52 -29.41
C SER A 323 -43.13 -27.58 -30.17
N GLY A 324 -43.80 -26.42 -30.30
CA GLY A 324 -45.10 -26.32 -30.96
C GLY A 324 -46.30 -26.71 -30.09
N LEU A 325 -46.08 -27.04 -28.82
CA LEU A 325 -47.19 -27.15 -27.87
C LEU A 325 -47.69 -25.77 -27.44
N TYR A 326 -48.95 -25.73 -27.05
CA TYR A 326 -49.62 -24.56 -26.49
C TYR A 326 -50.35 -24.92 -25.20
N TYR A 327 -50.51 -23.95 -24.30
CA TYR A 327 -51.24 -24.09 -23.05
C TYR A 327 -52.24 -22.96 -22.84
N ALA A 328 -53.26 -23.22 -22.03
CA ALA A 328 -54.21 -22.23 -21.58
C ALA A 328 -53.70 -21.58 -20.29
N CYS A 329 -53.61 -20.25 -20.31
CA CYS A 329 -53.22 -19.45 -19.16
C CYS A 329 -54.46 -18.94 -18.42
N PRO A 330 -54.59 -19.16 -17.09
CA PRO A 330 -55.73 -18.64 -16.34
C PRO A 330 -55.88 -17.11 -16.35
N MET A 331 -54.81 -16.38 -16.67
CA MET A 331 -54.81 -14.91 -16.82
C MET A 331 -55.41 -14.46 -18.14
N GLN A 332 -55.28 -15.30 -19.17
CA GLN A 332 -55.67 -15.01 -20.55
C GLN A 332 -56.46 -16.22 -21.07
N PRO A 333 -57.66 -16.48 -20.54
CA PRO A 333 -58.41 -17.70 -20.82
C PRO A 333 -58.78 -17.86 -22.31
N ASP A 334 -58.84 -16.74 -23.04
CA ASP A 334 -59.19 -16.70 -24.46
C ASP A 334 -58.00 -16.94 -25.40
N HIS A 335 -56.77 -17.03 -24.87
CA HIS A 335 -55.54 -17.18 -25.66
C HIS A 335 -54.78 -18.46 -25.29
N ALA A 336 -54.30 -19.17 -26.32
CA ALA A 336 -53.38 -20.29 -26.15
C ALA A 336 -51.95 -19.76 -26.27
N LEU A 337 -51.14 -19.95 -25.22
CA LEU A 337 -49.77 -19.43 -25.13
C LEU A 337 -48.73 -20.50 -25.49
N PRO A 338 -47.58 -20.11 -26.08
CA PRO A 338 -46.62 -21.03 -26.66
C PRO A 338 -45.62 -21.60 -25.65
N PHE A 339 -45.08 -22.77 -25.98
CA PHE A 339 -43.84 -23.28 -25.38
C PHE A 339 -42.63 -22.84 -26.21
N TYR A 340 -41.67 -22.18 -25.57
CA TYR A 340 -40.42 -21.77 -26.20
C TYR A 340 -39.24 -22.57 -25.69
N SER A 341 -38.35 -22.95 -26.60
CA SER A 341 -37.08 -23.54 -26.20
C SER A 341 -36.12 -22.45 -25.77
N ALA A 342 -35.43 -22.62 -24.65
CA ALA A 342 -34.45 -21.65 -24.20
C ALA A 342 -33.23 -22.32 -23.55
N GLU A 343 -32.03 -21.79 -23.82
CA GLU A 343 -30.76 -22.36 -23.33
C GLU A 343 -30.56 -22.18 -21.82
N HIS A 344 -31.18 -21.15 -21.23
CA HIS A 344 -31.07 -20.87 -19.79
C HIS A 344 -31.83 -21.88 -18.92
N VAL A 345 -32.68 -22.74 -19.50
CA VAL A 345 -33.45 -23.74 -18.76
C VAL A 345 -32.56 -24.92 -18.39
N THR A 346 -32.41 -25.16 -17.08
CA THR A 346 -31.63 -26.27 -16.53
C THR A 346 -32.48 -27.18 -15.65
N SER A 347 -32.01 -28.39 -15.37
CA SER A 347 -32.71 -29.33 -14.47
C SER A 347 -32.35 -29.17 -12.99
N ALA A 348 -31.40 -28.28 -12.67
CA ALA A 348 -30.84 -28.12 -11.31
C ALA A 348 -31.88 -27.64 -10.28
N LYS A 349 -32.79 -26.74 -10.66
CA LYS A 349 -33.87 -26.21 -9.80
C LYS A 349 -35.24 -26.49 -10.44
N GLY A 350 -36.33 -26.45 -9.66
CA GLY A 350 -37.67 -26.96 -10.02
C GLY A 350 -38.14 -26.46 -11.36
N THR A 351 -39.06 -26.99 -12.15
CA THR A 351 -39.43 -28.35 -12.57
C THR A 351 -38.79 -28.69 -13.93
N GLY A 352 -37.85 -27.87 -14.41
CA GLY A 352 -37.37 -27.89 -15.81
C GLY A 352 -38.35 -27.31 -16.83
N LEU A 353 -39.50 -26.78 -16.37
CA LEU A 353 -40.37 -25.89 -17.13
C LEU A 353 -40.41 -24.54 -16.41
N VAL A 354 -40.05 -23.48 -17.11
CA VAL A 354 -39.89 -22.14 -16.53
C VAL A 354 -41.08 -21.28 -16.95
N HIS A 355 -41.76 -20.68 -15.97
CA HIS A 355 -42.71 -19.59 -16.23
C HIS A 355 -41.93 -18.38 -16.75
N THR A 356 -42.34 -17.84 -17.89
CA THR A 356 -41.67 -16.71 -18.53
C THR A 356 -42.59 -15.50 -18.59
N SER A 357 -42.12 -14.38 -18.05
CA SER A 357 -42.77 -13.08 -18.13
C SER A 357 -41.82 -12.08 -18.79
N PHE A 358 -42.12 -11.72 -20.04
CA PHE A 358 -41.19 -11.00 -20.91
C PHE A 358 -40.70 -9.67 -20.34
N ALA A 359 -41.51 -8.99 -19.52
CA ALA A 359 -41.15 -7.69 -18.95
C ALA A 359 -40.34 -7.76 -17.64
N HIS A 360 -40.18 -8.94 -17.04
CA HIS A 360 -39.76 -9.11 -15.63
C HIS A 360 -38.58 -10.09 -15.42
N GLY A 361 -37.87 -10.45 -16.49
CA GLY A 361 -36.63 -11.22 -16.45
C GLY A 361 -35.71 -10.86 -17.63
N PHE A 362 -34.39 -10.93 -17.44
CA PHE A 362 -33.43 -10.63 -18.52
C PHE A 362 -33.45 -11.71 -19.60
N GLU A 363 -33.42 -12.97 -19.18
CA GLU A 363 -33.54 -14.14 -20.06
C GLU A 363 -34.94 -14.23 -20.67
N ASP A 364 -35.99 -13.88 -19.91
CA ASP A 364 -37.37 -13.84 -20.38
C ASP A 364 -37.55 -12.82 -21.52
N PHE A 365 -36.95 -11.64 -21.36
CA PHE A 365 -36.94 -10.62 -22.40
C PHE A 365 -36.17 -11.07 -23.64
N ALA A 366 -35.03 -11.75 -23.47
CA ALA A 366 -34.25 -12.28 -24.59
C ALA A 366 -35.06 -13.29 -25.43
N VAL A 367 -35.84 -14.16 -24.77
CA VAL A 367 -36.77 -15.07 -25.45
C VAL A 367 -37.83 -14.31 -26.24
N ALA A 368 -38.39 -13.24 -25.67
CA ALA A 368 -39.36 -12.40 -26.37
C ALA A 368 -38.77 -11.81 -27.64
N VAL A 369 -37.56 -11.26 -27.56
CA VAL A 369 -36.84 -10.69 -28.71
C VAL A 369 -36.55 -11.74 -29.77
N GLU A 370 -36.08 -12.93 -29.38
CA GLU A 370 -35.78 -14.04 -30.31
C GLU A 370 -37.01 -14.45 -31.14
N HIS A 371 -38.19 -14.40 -30.54
CA HIS A 371 -39.45 -14.83 -31.16
C HIS A 371 -40.29 -13.67 -31.72
N GLY A 372 -39.79 -12.42 -31.69
CA GLY A 372 -40.50 -11.24 -32.20
C GLY A 372 -41.76 -10.86 -31.40
N GLU A 373 -41.79 -11.19 -30.11
CA GLU A 373 -42.91 -10.95 -29.21
C GLU A 373 -42.95 -9.50 -28.69
N GLU A 374 -44.16 -8.97 -28.50
CA GLU A 374 -44.35 -7.64 -27.92
C GLU A 374 -44.20 -7.68 -26.38
N VAL A 375 -43.35 -6.81 -25.83
CA VAL A 375 -43.11 -6.72 -24.39
C VAL A 375 -43.89 -5.56 -23.79
N LYS A 376 -44.78 -5.85 -22.82
CA LYS A 376 -45.56 -4.86 -22.06
C LYS A 376 -45.34 -5.02 -20.56
N CYS A 377 -45.07 -3.92 -19.85
CA CYS A 377 -44.92 -3.93 -18.40
C CYS A 377 -46.13 -3.33 -17.69
N PHE A 378 -46.81 -4.15 -16.89
CA PHE A 378 -47.98 -3.76 -16.09
C PHE A 378 -47.62 -3.45 -14.62
N VAL A 379 -46.36 -3.12 -14.35
CA VAL A 379 -45.89 -2.66 -13.05
C VAL A 379 -45.39 -1.22 -13.19
N ASP A 380 -45.88 -0.36 -12.31
CA ASP A 380 -45.48 1.04 -12.27
C ASP A 380 -44.15 1.24 -11.50
N GLU A 381 -43.76 2.50 -11.37
CA GLU A 381 -42.50 2.91 -10.75
C GLU A 381 -42.47 2.72 -9.23
N ASP A 382 -43.64 2.64 -8.60
CA ASP A 382 -43.80 2.35 -7.18
C ASP A 382 -43.80 0.84 -6.89
N GLY A 383 -43.53 0.01 -7.90
CA GLY A 383 -43.59 -1.44 -7.77
C GLY A 383 -45.02 -1.91 -7.53
N ARG A 384 -46.02 -1.20 -8.04
CA ARG A 384 -47.44 -1.57 -7.93
C ARG A 384 -47.99 -2.01 -9.28
N TYR A 385 -49.00 -2.87 -9.24
CA TYR A 385 -49.72 -3.27 -10.43
C TYR A 385 -50.48 -2.09 -11.04
N ARG A 386 -50.42 -1.93 -12.37
CA ARG A 386 -51.22 -0.94 -13.09
C ARG A 386 -52.70 -1.26 -12.98
N ARG A 387 -53.54 -0.21 -13.02
CA ARG A 387 -55.02 -0.31 -12.94
C ARG A 387 -55.63 -1.21 -14.03
N GLU A 388 -54.93 -1.38 -15.15
CA GLU A 388 -55.32 -2.24 -16.28
C GLU A 388 -55.49 -3.71 -15.90
N LEU A 389 -54.86 -4.18 -14.81
CA LEU A 389 -55.04 -5.55 -14.30
C LEU A 389 -56.34 -5.77 -13.52
N GLY A 390 -57.22 -4.78 -13.53
CA GLY A 390 -58.52 -4.82 -12.88
C GLY A 390 -58.46 -4.54 -11.38
N PRO A 391 -59.64 -4.47 -10.73
CA PRO A 391 -59.76 -4.03 -9.34
C PRO A 391 -59.13 -4.99 -8.31
N ASP A 392 -58.97 -6.27 -8.66
CA ASP A 392 -58.42 -7.28 -7.75
C ASP A 392 -56.91 -7.13 -7.51
N LEU A 393 -56.18 -6.55 -8.48
CA LEU A 393 -54.72 -6.44 -8.47
C LEU A 393 -54.25 -4.99 -8.56
N GLY A 394 -54.94 -4.14 -9.32
CA GLY A 394 -54.53 -2.77 -9.59
C GLY A 394 -54.24 -1.97 -8.31
N GLY A 395 -53.06 -1.35 -8.26
CA GLY A 395 -52.59 -0.53 -7.15
C GLY A 395 -51.92 -1.29 -6.01
N LEU A 396 -51.95 -2.63 -5.97
CA LEU A 396 -51.27 -3.42 -4.94
C LEU A 396 -49.77 -3.52 -5.20
N HIS A 397 -48.94 -3.46 -4.15
CA HIS A 397 -47.49 -3.58 -4.29
C HIS A 397 -47.11 -5.04 -4.60
N VAL A 398 -46.32 -5.25 -5.65
CA VAL A 398 -46.17 -6.59 -6.28
C VAL A 398 -45.50 -7.60 -5.36
N GLN A 399 -44.52 -7.20 -4.56
CA GLN A 399 -43.79 -8.12 -3.66
C GLN A 399 -44.54 -8.42 -2.35
N THR A 400 -45.60 -7.69 -2.03
CA THR A 400 -46.34 -7.81 -0.76
C THR A 400 -47.80 -8.15 -1.02
N GLU A 401 -48.72 -7.17 -0.97
CA GLU A 401 -50.16 -7.39 -1.09
C GLU A 401 -50.51 -8.02 -2.45
N GLY A 402 -49.82 -7.59 -3.51
CA GLY A 402 -50.03 -8.07 -4.87
C GLY A 402 -49.68 -9.55 -5.02
N GLN A 403 -48.59 -10.01 -4.43
CA GLN A 403 -48.23 -11.43 -4.44
C GLN A 403 -49.30 -12.27 -3.73
N ALA A 404 -49.74 -11.84 -2.55
CA ALA A 404 -50.78 -12.54 -1.80
C ALA A 404 -52.10 -12.62 -2.59
N ALA A 405 -52.49 -11.51 -3.24
CA ALA A 405 -53.69 -11.45 -4.07
C ALA A 405 -53.62 -12.40 -5.28
N VAL A 406 -52.47 -12.46 -5.98
CA VAL A 406 -52.25 -13.41 -7.09
C VAL A 406 -52.38 -14.84 -6.58
N LEU A 407 -51.75 -15.17 -5.46
CA LEU A 407 -51.78 -16.53 -4.91
C LEU A 407 -53.18 -16.99 -4.50
N GLU A 408 -53.99 -16.10 -3.92
CA GLU A 408 -55.37 -16.43 -3.55
C GLU A 408 -56.25 -16.55 -4.80
N LYS A 409 -56.13 -15.61 -5.75
CA LYS A 409 -56.89 -15.62 -7.02
C LYS A 409 -56.68 -16.92 -7.82
N PHE A 410 -55.47 -17.46 -7.80
CA PHE A 410 -55.11 -18.65 -8.60
C PHE A 410 -54.85 -19.91 -7.78
N LYS A 411 -55.31 -19.96 -6.53
CA LYS A 411 -55.12 -21.08 -5.61
C LYS A 411 -55.46 -22.45 -6.19
N LYS A 412 -56.49 -22.55 -7.04
CA LYS A 412 -56.90 -23.81 -7.71
C LYS A 412 -55.88 -24.36 -8.71
N TYR A 413 -54.95 -23.53 -9.18
CA TYR A 413 -53.87 -23.88 -10.11
C TYR A 413 -52.52 -24.05 -9.41
N ILE A 414 -52.46 -23.88 -8.08
CA ILE A 414 -51.26 -24.13 -7.31
C ILE A 414 -51.29 -25.58 -6.84
N LEU A 415 -50.29 -26.37 -7.23
CA LEU A 415 -50.16 -27.75 -6.79
C LEU A 415 -49.63 -27.82 -5.35
N THR A 416 -48.58 -27.05 -5.07
CA THR A 416 -47.95 -26.93 -3.75
C THR A 416 -47.10 -25.66 -3.68
N LYS A 417 -46.68 -25.30 -2.46
CA LYS A 417 -45.80 -24.18 -2.16
C LYS A 417 -44.61 -24.65 -1.33
N GLU A 418 -43.50 -23.94 -1.41
CA GLU A 418 -42.34 -24.17 -0.56
C GLU A 418 -41.63 -22.85 -0.23
N ASN A 419 -40.98 -22.78 0.94
CA ASN A 419 -40.13 -21.64 1.28
C ASN A 419 -38.70 -21.93 0.85
N VAL A 420 -38.14 -21.04 0.03
CA VAL A 420 -36.79 -21.18 -0.52
C VAL A 420 -35.94 -20.02 -0.04
N THR A 421 -34.84 -20.38 0.64
CA THR A 421 -33.78 -19.43 0.99
C THR A 421 -32.78 -19.34 -0.16
N GLN A 422 -32.58 -18.14 -0.68
CA GLN A 422 -31.65 -17.90 -1.79
C GLN A 422 -30.99 -16.53 -1.70
N SER A 423 -29.96 -16.34 -2.51
CA SER A 423 -29.38 -15.03 -2.74
C SER A 423 -30.34 -14.18 -3.58
N TYR A 424 -30.69 -12.99 -3.10
CA TYR A 424 -31.60 -12.07 -3.80
C TYR A 424 -31.01 -10.65 -3.82
N PRO A 425 -31.16 -9.91 -4.92
CA PRO A 425 -30.62 -8.55 -5.03
C PRO A 425 -31.46 -7.54 -4.23
N TYR A 426 -30.76 -6.68 -3.51
CA TYR A 426 -31.31 -5.59 -2.73
C TYR A 426 -30.68 -4.28 -3.18
N ASP A 427 -31.43 -3.20 -3.03
CA ASP A 427 -30.90 -1.84 -3.17
C ASP A 427 -29.84 -1.65 -2.07
N TRP A 428 -28.59 -1.42 -2.50
CA TRP A 428 -27.45 -1.28 -1.60
C TRP A 428 -27.58 -0.11 -0.61
N ARG A 429 -28.49 0.85 -0.83
CA ARG A 429 -28.72 2.00 0.05
C ARG A 429 -29.92 1.81 0.94
N THR A 430 -31.09 1.52 0.37
CA THR A 430 -32.33 1.37 1.16
C THR A 430 -32.41 0.03 1.88
N LYS A 431 -31.59 -0.94 1.47
CA LYS A 431 -31.62 -2.32 1.97
C LYS A 431 -33.00 -2.97 1.80
N GLN A 432 -33.71 -2.59 0.74
CA GLN A 432 -34.99 -3.19 0.34
C GLN A 432 -34.82 -4.05 -0.92
N PRO A 433 -35.65 -5.09 -1.13
CA PRO A 433 -35.58 -5.94 -2.32
C PRO A 433 -35.82 -5.15 -3.62
N VAL A 434 -35.09 -5.49 -4.69
CA VAL A 434 -35.33 -4.93 -6.03
C VAL A 434 -36.24 -5.85 -6.85
N ILE A 435 -36.82 -5.31 -7.93
CA ILE A 435 -37.54 -6.09 -8.95
C ILE A 435 -36.87 -5.90 -10.30
N VAL A 436 -37.10 -6.83 -11.24
CA VAL A 436 -36.78 -6.60 -12.65
C VAL A 436 -38.05 -6.10 -13.34
N ARG A 437 -37.92 -4.98 -14.05
CA ARG A 437 -39.00 -4.33 -14.79
C ARG A 437 -38.45 -3.76 -16.09
N SER A 438 -39.20 -3.91 -17.18
CA SER A 438 -38.86 -3.29 -18.46
C SER A 438 -39.28 -1.81 -18.49
N SER A 439 -38.32 -0.95 -18.84
CA SER A 439 -38.50 0.50 -18.93
C SER A 439 -37.75 1.07 -20.14
N LYS A 440 -38.20 2.21 -20.68
CA LYS A 440 -37.44 2.96 -21.70
C LYS A 440 -36.29 3.66 -20.97
N GLN A 441 -35.05 3.37 -21.35
CA GLN A 441 -33.83 3.93 -20.72
C GLN A 441 -32.79 4.25 -21.80
N TRP A 442 -31.82 5.09 -21.46
CA TRP A 442 -30.66 5.41 -22.30
C TRP A 442 -29.49 4.49 -21.99
N PHE A 443 -28.86 3.98 -23.04
CA PHE A 443 -27.76 3.04 -22.95
C PHE A 443 -26.57 3.49 -23.79
N ILE A 444 -25.37 3.13 -23.35
CA ILE A 444 -24.17 3.09 -24.20
C ILE A 444 -24.01 1.68 -24.75
N ASP A 445 -23.83 1.57 -26.07
CA ASP A 445 -23.50 0.32 -26.76
C ASP A 445 -22.05 -0.09 -26.47
N THR A 446 -21.90 -0.94 -25.46
CA THR A 446 -20.60 -1.47 -25.06
C THR A 446 -20.07 -2.52 -26.04
N GLU A 447 -20.93 -3.13 -26.88
CA GLU A 447 -20.51 -4.15 -27.84
C GLU A 447 -19.65 -3.53 -28.96
N GLN A 448 -20.07 -2.37 -29.47
CA GLN A 448 -19.33 -1.62 -30.48
C GLN A 448 -17.94 -1.18 -29.98
N LEU A 449 -17.82 -0.90 -28.68
CA LEU A 449 -16.58 -0.44 -28.05
C LEU A 449 -15.67 -1.57 -27.58
N LYS A 450 -16.23 -2.78 -27.38
CA LYS A 450 -15.57 -3.89 -26.68
C LYS A 450 -14.24 -4.27 -27.31
N LYS A 451 -14.21 -4.44 -28.63
CA LYS A 451 -13.00 -4.87 -29.35
C LYS A 451 -11.87 -3.87 -29.15
N VAL A 452 -12.13 -2.59 -29.42
CA VAL A 452 -11.10 -1.55 -29.27
C VAL A 452 -10.66 -1.42 -27.82
N ALA A 453 -11.58 -1.47 -26.86
CA ALA A 453 -11.24 -1.38 -25.45
C ALA A 453 -10.33 -2.54 -25.00
N LEU A 454 -10.62 -3.77 -25.43
CA LEU A 454 -9.77 -4.94 -25.17
C LEU A 454 -8.38 -4.82 -25.83
N ASP A 455 -8.33 -4.30 -27.05
CA ASP A 455 -7.06 -4.07 -27.77
C ASP A 455 -6.20 -3.05 -27.04
N ARG A 456 -6.79 -1.92 -26.60
CA ARG A 456 -6.09 -0.86 -25.86
C ARG A 456 -5.63 -1.28 -24.47
N LEU A 457 -6.26 -2.29 -23.87
CA LEU A 457 -5.80 -2.84 -22.60
C LEU A 457 -4.50 -3.65 -22.70
N ASN A 458 -4.06 -4.04 -23.90
CA ASN A 458 -2.76 -4.67 -24.07
C ASN A 458 -1.59 -3.70 -23.80
N ASP A 459 -1.83 -2.40 -23.93
CA ASP A 459 -0.84 -1.34 -23.71
C ASP A 459 -0.82 -0.85 -22.25
N VAL A 460 -1.64 -1.42 -21.37
CA VAL A 460 -1.80 -1.00 -19.97
C VAL A 460 -1.11 -1.98 -19.04
N ASN A 461 -0.24 -1.46 -18.17
CA ASN A 461 0.41 -2.24 -17.13
C ASN A 461 -0.46 -2.31 -15.88
N PHE A 462 -0.73 -3.52 -15.40
CA PHE A 462 -1.43 -3.74 -14.14
C PHE A 462 -0.46 -4.13 -13.04
N TYR A 463 -0.66 -3.54 -11.87
CA TYR A 463 0.06 -3.83 -10.65
C TYR A 463 -0.99 -4.23 -9.62
N PRO A 464 -1.20 -5.54 -9.41
CA PRO A 464 -0.49 -6.70 -9.99
C PRO A 464 -0.85 -7.07 -11.42
N ALA A 465 0.08 -7.72 -12.13
CA ALA A 465 -0.12 -8.16 -13.50
C ALA A 465 -1.29 -9.16 -13.68
N ASN A 466 -1.59 -9.99 -12.67
CA ASN A 466 -2.65 -11.00 -12.77
C ASN A 466 -4.07 -10.40 -12.87
N PHE A 467 -4.29 -9.15 -12.47
CA PHE A 467 -5.60 -8.51 -12.59
C PHE A 467 -5.93 -8.04 -14.01
N ALA A 468 -4.94 -7.96 -14.91
CA ALA A 468 -5.19 -7.59 -16.30
C ALA A 468 -6.18 -8.57 -16.96
N GLN A 469 -6.00 -9.87 -16.71
CA GLN A 469 -6.87 -10.91 -17.27
C GLN A 469 -8.29 -10.84 -16.67
N SER A 470 -8.40 -10.66 -15.35
CA SER A 470 -9.70 -10.47 -14.69
C SER A 470 -10.44 -9.25 -15.23
N PHE A 471 -9.73 -8.14 -15.48
CA PHE A 471 -10.35 -6.93 -16.04
C PHE A 471 -10.88 -7.17 -17.46
N LYS A 472 -10.10 -7.85 -18.32
CA LYS A 472 -10.54 -8.23 -19.67
C LYS A 472 -11.78 -9.14 -19.64
N GLU A 473 -11.83 -10.11 -18.74
CA GLU A 473 -12.98 -11.01 -18.61
C GLU A 473 -14.26 -10.29 -18.19
N VAL A 474 -14.15 -9.35 -17.24
CA VAL A 474 -15.31 -8.53 -16.82
C VAL A 474 -15.76 -7.63 -17.97
N LEU A 475 -14.83 -6.98 -18.67
CA LEU A 475 -15.16 -6.11 -19.82
C LEU A 475 -15.82 -6.89 -20.96
N ALA A 476 -15.34 -8.10 -21.26
CA ALA A 476 -15.86 -8.93 -22.35
C ALA A 476 -17.34 -9.37 -22.14
N ARG A 477 -17.75 -9.52 -20.87
CA ARG A 477 -19.11 -9.94 -20.48
C ARG A 477 -20.05 -8.78 -20.14
N ARG A 478 -19.57 -7.53 -20.20
CA ARG A 478 -20.36 -6.36 -19.80
C ARG A 478 -21.57 -6.20 -20.74
N PRO A 479 -22.80 -6.10 -20.22
CA PRO A 479 -23.96 -5.77 -21.03
C PRO A 479 -23.94 -4.31 -21.49
N ALA A 480 -24.95 -3.89 -22.24
CA ALA A 480 -25.17 -2.48 -22.55
C ALA A 480 -25.25 -1.65 -21.25
N TRP A 481 -24.57 -0.52 -21.21
CA TRP A 481 -24.45 0.28 -19.99
C TRP A 481 -25.62 1.28 -19.90
N CYS A 482 -26.54 1.04 -18.97
CA CYS A 482 -27.64 1.96 -18.69
C CYS A 482 -27.13 3.25 -18.03
N ILE A 483 -27.26 4.39 -18.72
CA ILE A 483 -26.74 5.69 -18.29
C ILE A 483 -27.81 6.68 -17.82
N SER A 484 -29.10 6.33 -17.89
CA SER A 484 -30.18 7.19 -17.36
C SER A 484 -30.61 6.78 -15.95
N ARG A 485 -31.00 7.76 -15.13
CA ARG A 485 -31.56 7.57 -13.78
C ARG A 485 -32.72 8.53 -13.56
N GLN A 486 -33.80 8.09 -12.92
CA GLN A 486 -35.03 8.87 -12.68
C GLN A 486 -34.91 9.65 -11.38
N ARG A 487 -33.94 10.56 -11.32
CA ARG A 487 -33.55 11.33 -10.14
C ARG A 487 -33.26 12.78 -10.52
N VAL A 488 -33.07 13.63 -9.51
CA VAL A 488 -32.91 15.07 -9.71
C VAL A 488 -31.49 15.56 -9.41
N TRP A 489 -30.71 14.85 -8.59
CA TRP A 489 -29.35 15.24 -8.22
C TRP A 489 -28.27 14.57 -9.09
N GLY A 490 -27.95 15.23 -10.21
CA GLY A 490 -26.88 14.90 -11.14
C GLY A 490 -26.99 15.72 -12.43
N VAL A 491 -26.19 15.37 -13.44
CA VAL A 491 -26.21 16.03 -14.74
C VAL A 491 -27.43 15.56 -15.54
N PRO A 492 -28.31 16.45 -16.03
CA PRO A 492 -29.51 16.06 -16.77
C PRO A 492 -29.16 15.44 -18.12
N VAL A 493 -29.95 14.46 -18.58
CA VAL A 493 -29.87 13.97 -19.95
C VAL A 493 -30.40 15.06 -20.88
N PRO A 494 -29.57 15.64 -21.79
CA PRO A 494 -29.92 16.84 -22.55
C PRO A 494 -30.82 16.53 -23.76
N ILE A 495 -31.92 15.81 -23.53
CA ILE A 495 -32.87 15.35 -24.55
C ILE A 495 -34.26 15.94 -24.27
N PHE A 496 -34.94 16.29 -25.35
CA PHE A 496 -36.34 16.72 -25.34
C PHE A 496 -37.22 15.63 -25.95
N TYR A 497 -38.46 15.58 -25.50
CA TYR A 497 -39.46 14.62 -25.95
C TYR A 497 -40.64 15.35 -26.57
N ASP A 498 -41.23 14.73 -27.59
CA ASP A 498 -42.55 15.11 -28.07
C ASP A 498 -43.60 14.72 -27.00
N PRO A 499 -44.45 15.66 -26.54
CA PRO A 499 -45.38 15.40 -25.44
C PRO A 499 -46.56 14.48 -25.82
N GLU A 500 -46.81 14.25 -27.10
CA GLU A 500 -47.88 13.35 -27.58
C GLU A 500 -47.36 11.92 -27.77
N THR A 501 -46.16 11.78 -28.34
CA THR A 501 -45.60 10.45 -28.68
C THR A 501 -44.61 9.93 -27.64
N ASN A 502 -44.04 10.79 -26.79
CA ASN A 502 -42.95 10.48 -25.87
C ASN A 502 -41.69 9.93 -26.55
N GLU A 503 -41.51 10.23 -27.83
CA GLU A 503 -40.30 9.91 -28.60
C GLU A 503 -39.30 11.08 -28.51
N PRO A 504 -37.97 10.77 -28.49
CA PRO A 504 -36.94 11.79 -28.39
C PRO A 504 -36.89 12.66 -29.65
N ILE A 505 -36.70 13.95 -29.46
CA ILE A 505 -36.58 14.93 -30.54
C ILE A 505 -35.12 14.98 -31.00
N GLU A 506 -34.87 14.50 -32.21
CA GLU A 506 -33.55 14.51 -32.83
C GLU A 506 -33.23 15.89 -33.42
N SER A 507 -32.62 16.76 -32.62
CA SER A 507 -32.14 18.08 -33.08
C SER A 507 -30.76 18.40 -32.52
N ASN A 508 -29.76 18.43 -33.42
CA ASN A 508 -28.39 18.80 -33.07
C ASN A 508 -28.29 20.25 -32.56
N SER A 509 -29.00 21.20 -33.18
CA SER A 509 -28.97 22.61 -32.76
C SER A 509 -29.55 22.79 -31.36
N LEU A 510 -30.64 22.09 -31.04
CA LEU A 510 -31.25 22.09 -29.72
C LEU A 510 -30.29 21.52 -28.67
N MET A 511 -29.71 20.34 -28.95
CA MET A 511 -28.72 19.73 -28.06
C MET A 511 -27.50 20.63 -27.84
N GLU A 512 -26.94 21.21 -28.90
CA GLU A 512 -25.80 22.14 -28.81
C GLU A 512 -26.11 23.37 -27.98
N ASN A 513 -27.29 23.96 -28.15
CA ASN A 513 -27.71 25.10 -27.35
C ASN A 513 -27.92 24.73 -25.88
N THR A 514 -28.51 23.57 -25.58
CA THR A 514 -28.64 23.06 -24.21
C THR A 514 -27.29 22.87 -23.55
N VAL A 515 -26.34 22.20 -24.21
CA VAL A 515 -24.98 22.01 -23.69
C VAL A 515 -24.31 23.36 -23.43
N ARG A 516 -24.44 24.32 -24.36
CA ARG A 516 -23.90 25.68 -24.21
C ARG A 516 -24.49 26.42 -23.00
N LEU A 517 -25.81 26.34 -22.79
CA LEU A 517 -26.47 26.99 -21.65
C LEU A 517 -26.05 26.38 -20.32
N ILE A 518 -25.92 25.05 -20.26
CA ILE A 518 -25.43 24.35 -19.05
C ILE A 518 -23.96 24.69 -18.78
N GLN A 519 -23.10 24.78 -19.80
CA GLN A 519 -21.71 25.24 -19.64
C GLN A 519 -21.62 26.66 -19.06
N GLN A 520 -22.55 27.55 -19.43
CA GLN A 520 -22.57 28.93 -18.96
C GLN A 520 -23.13 29.08 -17.55
N HIS A 521 -24.18 28.34 -17.23
CA HIS A 521 -25.00 28.56 -16.02
C HIS A 521 -24.99 27.41 -15.01
N GLY A 522 -24.43 26.26 -15.35
CA GLY A 522 -24.49 25.01 -14.58
C GLY A 522 -25.78 24.22 -14.85
N SER A 523 -25.81 22.95 -14.44
CA SER A 523 -26.91 22.02 -14.70
C SER A 523 -28.24 22.40 -14.04
N ASP A 524 -28.21 23.26 -13.02
CA ASP A 524 -29.42 23.77 -12.35
C ASP A 524 -30.35 24.52 -13.32
N ILE A 525 -29.83 25.13 -14.40
CA ILE A 525 -30.65 25.82 -15.40
C ILE A 525 -31.68 24.89 -16.04
N TRP A 526 -31.37 23.60 -16.17
CA TRP A 526 -32.29 22.58 -16.69
C TRP A 526 -33.56 22.48 -15.86
N TRP A 527 -33.48 22.67 -14.54
CA TRP A 527 -34.61 22.54 -13.64
C TRP A 527 -35.37 23.85 -13.43
N HIS A 528 -34.70 24.99 -13.55
CA HIS A 528 -35.31 26.31 -13.40
C HIS A 528 -36.08 26.77 -14.65
N ASN A 529 -35.53 26.52 -15.84
CA ASN A 529 -36.07 27.03 -17.10
C ASN A 529 -37.15 26.12 -17.68
N GLN A 530 -38.03 26.67 -18.51
CA GLN A 530 -39.00 25.90 -19.29
C GLN A 530 -38.36 25.30 -20.55
N ALA A 531 -39.00 24.31 -21.16
CA ALA A 531 -38.44 23.63 -22.34
C ALA A 531 -38.18 24.60 -23.51
N GLY A 532 -39.07 25.59 -23.71
CA GLY A 532 -38.95 26.59 -24.77
C GLY A 532 -37.74 27.52 -24.61
N ASP A 533 -37.20 27.70 -23.40
CA ASP A 533 -36.04 28.55 -23.16
C ASP A 533 -34.73 27.97 -23.74
N PHE A 534 -34.75 26.69 -24.12
CA PHE A 534 -33.63 26.01 -24.77
C PHE A 534 -33.77 25.95 -26.29
N ALA A 535 -34.93 26.32 -26.86
CA ALA A 535 -35.14 26.33 -28.30
C ALA A 535 -34.28 27.41 -28.98
N VAL A 536 -33.76 27.09 -30.16
CA VAL A 536 -32.89 27.99 -30.93
C VAL A 536 -33.68 28.79 -31.98
N ASP A 537 -34.83 28.26 -32.40
CA ASP A 537 -35.75 28.86 -33.36
C ASP A 537 -37.12 29.11 -32.72
N ASP A 538 -37.96 29.94 -33.34
CA ASP A 538 -39.35 30.21 -32.95
C ASP A 538 -40.26 28.99 -33.26
N THR A 539 -39.85 27.81 -32.79
CA THR A 539 -40.52 26.54 -33.08
C THR A 539 -41.85 26.49 -32.36
N THR A 540 -42.92 26.31 -33.13
CA THR A 540 -44.27 25.98 -32.64
C THR A 540 -44.37 24.58 -32.03
N MET A 541 -43.28 23.81 -31.98
CA MET A 541 -43.23 22.49 -31.37
C MET A 541 -43.39 22.59 -29.86
N LYS A 542 -44.36 21.85 -29.32
CA LYS A 542 -44.44 21.62 -27.89
C LYS A 542 -43.30 20.68 -27.49
N LEU A 543 -42.43 21.12 -26.59
CA LEU A 543 -41.29 20.35 -26.10
C LEU A 543 -41.53 19.94 -24.64
N CYS A 544 -41.18 18.71 -24.30
CA CYS A 544 -41.05 18.26 -22.91
C CYS A 544 -39.58 17.96 -22.61
N LYS A 545 -39.05 18.39 -21.46
CA LYS A 545 -37.70 18.05 -21.04
C LYS A 545 -37.64 16.61 -20.53
N SER A 546 -36.50 15.96 -20.69
CA SER A 546 -36.18 14.77 -19.90
C SER A 546 -36.21 15.07 -18.39
N ASP A 547 -36.80 14.15 -17.63
CA ASP A 547 -36.76 14.07 -16.17
C ASP A 547 -35.66 13.13 -15.65
N GLU A 548 -34.80 12.67 -16.56
CA GLU A 548 -33.69 11.75 -16.28
C GLU A 548 -32.36 12.51 -16.11
N ILE A 549 -31.52 12.02 -15.20
CA ILE A 549 -30.11 12.42 -15.06
C ILE A 549 -29.19 11.29 -15.54
N LEU A 550 -27.93 11.64 -15.79
CA LEU A 550 -26.87 10.70 -16.12
C LEU A 550 -26.46 9.87 -14.88
N ASP A 551 -25.95 8.68 -15.17
CA ASP A 551 -25.35 7.76 -14.20
C ASP A 551 -24.04 8.34 -13.64
N ILE A 552 -23.84 8.29 -12.34
CA ILE A 552 -22.60 8.73 -11.66
C ILE A 552 -21.32 8.06 -12.18
N TRP A 553 -21.44 6.84 -12.73
CA TRP A 553 -20.32 6.20 -13.38
C TRP A 553 -19.95 6.86 -14.71
N PHE A 554 -20.89 7.55 -15.35
CA PHE A 554 -20.65 8.39 -16.52
C PHE A 554 -19.98 9.70 -16.07
N ASP A 555 -20.49 10.37 -15.03
CA ASP A 555 -19.86 11.56 -14.42
C ASP A 555 -18.38 11.31 -14.13
N SER A 556 -18.09 10.30 -13.30
CA SER A 556 -16.71 9.95 -12.95
C SER A 556 -15.92 9.36 -14.15
N GLY A 557 -16.62 8.69 -15.07
CA GLY A 557 -16.07 8.10 -16.28
C GLY A 557 -15.53 9.11 -17.29
N VAL A 558 -15.99 10.36 -17.28
CA VAL A 558 -15.48 11.42 -18.16
C VAL A 558 -14.36 12.26 -17.53
N SER A 559 -13.95 11.95 -16.29
CA SER A 559 -12.91 12.71 -15.56
C SER A 559 -11.58 12.76 -16.30
N TRP A 560 -11.25 11.81 -17.17
CA TRP A 560 -10.04 11.89 -18.00
C TRP A 560 -10.03 13.09 -18.94
N ALA A 561 -11.20 13.59 -19.34
CA ALA A 561 -11.36 14.76 -20.22
C ALA A 561 -11.70 16.03 -19.45
N ALA A 562 -12.46 15.90 -18.35
CA ALA A 562 -12.94 17.04 -17.57
C ALA A 562 -11.97 17.47 -16.47
N ALA A 563 -11.17 16.55 -15.92
CA ALA A 563 -10.21 16.84 -14.85
C ALA A 563 -8.77 17.04 -15.36
N LEU A 564 -8.41 16.38 -16.47
CA LEU A 564 -7.11 16.53 -17.12
C LEU A 564 -7.23 17.55 -18.26
N ASP A 565 -6.53 18.68 -18.14
CA ASP A 565 -6.51 19.79 -19.12
C ASP A 565 -5.78 19.38 -20.42
N GLU A 566 -6.12 19.94 -21.58
CA GLU A 566 -5.52 19.65 -22.90
C GLU A 566 -4.00 19.88 -22.95
N GLN A 567 -3.48 20.81 -22.14
CA GLN A 567 -2.03 21.02 -21.99
C GLN A 567 -1.32 19.90 -21.22
N ARG A 568 -2.09 19.03 -20.55
CA ARG A 568 -1.63 17.97 -19.67
C ARG A 568 -1.97 16.65 -20.37
N LYS A 569 -0.95 15.80 -20.54
CA LYS A 569 -1.02 14.58 -21.35
C LYS A 569 -2.39 13.92 -21.29
N SER A 570 -2.90 13.63 -22.47
CA SER A 570 -4.20 13.04 -22.71
C SER A 570 -4.37 11.68 -21.97
N SER A 571 -3.28 10.99 -21.61
CA SER A 571 -3.30 9.77 -20.76
C SER A 571 -2.58 9.99 -19.43
N ALA A 572 -3.21 9.55 -18.33
CA ALA A 572 -2.59 9.47 -17.01
C ALA A 572 -1.42 8.47 -17.01
N ASP A 573 -0.34 8.80 -16.32
CA ASP A 573 0.81 7.91 -16.14
C ASP A 573 0.52 6.86 -15.06
N LEU A 574 -0.29 7.17 -14.03
CA LEU A 574 -0.70 6.24 -12.98
C LEU A 574 -2.12 6.54 -12.48
N ILE A 575 -2.90 5.48 -12.26
CA ILE A 575 -4.11 5.50 -11.43
C ILE A 575 -4.00 4.44 -10.33
N VAL A 576 -4.58 4.72 -9.16
CA VAL A 576 -4.49 3.85 -7.98
C VAL A 576 -5.86 3.76 -7.33
N GLU A 577 -6.52 2.60 -7.35
CA GLU A 577 -7.82 2.42 -6.68
C GLU A 577 -8.01 1.02 -6.07
N GLY A 578 -9.10 0.83 -5.35
CA GLY A 578 -9.52 -0.46 -4.82
C GLY A 578 -9.93 -1.44 -5.91
N MET A 579 -9.87 -2.74 -5.62
CA MET A 579 -10.28 -3.80 -6.56
C MET A 579 -11.74 -3.71 -7.03
N ASP A 580 -12.63 -3.08 -6.25
CA ASP A 580 -14.02 -2.78 -6.65
C ASP A 580 -14.08 -1.95 -7.94
N GLN A 581 -13.08 -1.10 -8.18
CA GLN A 581 -13.04 -0.23 -9.35
C GLN A 581 -12.78 -0.96 -10.67
N LEU A 582 -12.45 -2.26 -10.64
CA LEU A 582 -12.46 -3.12 -11.82
C LEU A 582 -13.83 -3.22 -12.47
N ARG A 583 -14.93 -3.00 -11.73
CA ARG A 583 -16.30 -2.97 -12.27
C ARG A 583 -16.89 -1.56 -12.36
N GLY A 584 -16.22 -0.59 -11.75
CA GLY A 584 -16.63 0.81 -11.69
C GLY A 584 -15.73 1.70 -12.55
N TRP A 585 -15.00 2.60 -11.89
CA TRP A 585 -14.34 3.74 -12.51
C TRP A 585 -13.35 3.37 -13.63
N PHE A 586 -12.56 2.30 -13.48
CA PHE A 586 -11.59 1.90 -14.51
C PHE A 586 -12.25 1.56 -15.84
N GLN A 587 -13.43 0.93 -15.81
CA GLN A 587 -14.17 0.60 -17.03
C GLN A 587 -14.82 1.84 -17.62
N SER A 588 -15.45 2.65 -16.78
CA SER A 588 -16.11 3.88 -17.24
C SER A 588 -15.12 4.82 -17.94
N LEU A 589 -13.95 5.05 -17.33
CA LEU A 589 -12.85 5.80 -17.95
C LEU A 589 -12.47 5.24 -19.33
N LEU A 590 -12.20 3.93 -19.39
CA LEU A 590 -11.74 3.29 -20.61
C LEU A 590 -12.79 3.38 -21.72
N LEU A 591 -14.06 3.09 -21.41
CA LEU A 591 -15.13 3.06 -22.39
C LEU A 591 -15.41 4.46 -22.95
N THR A 592 -15.45 5.50 -22.13
CA THR A 592 -15.67 6.87 -22.60
C THR A 592 -14.46 7.40 -23.37
N SER A 593 -13.22 7.11 -22.94
CA SER A 593 -12.01 7.53 -23.67
C SER A 593 -11.86 6.80 -25.01
N VAL A 594 -12.14 5.50 -25.07
CA VAL A 594 -12.11 4.74 -26.33
C VAL A 594 -13.22 5.21 -27.29
N ALA A 595 -14.41 5.54 -26.77
CA ALA A 595 -15.50 6.06 -27.59
C ALA A 595 -15.16 7.39 -28.27
N VAL A 596 -14.39 8.27 -27.61
CA VAL A 596 -14.06 9.61 -28.12
C VAL A 596 -12.71 9.63 -28.84
N GLU A 597 -11.68 9.00 -28.28
CA GLU A 597 -10.28 9.16 -28.72
C GLU A 597 -9.62 7.84 -29.14
N GLN A 598 -10.32 6.70 -29.06
CA GLN A 598 -9.82 5.39 -29.50
C GLN A 598 -8.54 4.94 -28.76
N ARG A 599 -8.31 5.40 -27.51
CA ARG A 599 -7.11 5.10 -26.71
C ARG A 599 -7.44 4.83 -25.24
N SER A 600 -6.47 4.29 -24.50
CA SER A 600 -6.58 4.17 -23.04
C SER A 600 -6.35 5.53 -22.37
N PRO A 601 -7.13 5.87 -21.32
CA PRO A 601 -6.92 7.08 -20.53
C PRO A 601 -5.81 6.94 -19.47
N TYR A 602 -5.23 5.74 -19.32
CA TYR A 602 -4.19 5.45 -18.34
C TYR A 602 -3.14 4.44 -18.85
N LYS A 603 -1.91 4.56 -18.36
CA LYS A 603 -0.80 3.63 -18.69
C LYS A 603 -0.54 2.57 -17.63
N ASN A 604 -0.62 2.94 -16.36
CA ASN A 604 -0.36 2.05 -15.23
C ASN A 604 -1.54 2.06 -14.26
N VAL A 605 -2.01 0.88 -13.86
CA VAL A 605 -3.11 0.68 -12.92
C VAL A 605 -2.59 -0.05 -11.69
N LEU A 606 -2.58 0.62 -10.54
CA LEU A 606 -2.27 0.00 -9.25
C LEU A 606 -3.57 -0.33 -8.50
N LEU A 607 -3.73 -1.59 -8.12
CA LEU A 607 -4.88 -2.09 -7.37
C LEU A 607 -4.51 -2.39 -5.92
N HIS A 608 -5.38 -2.03 -4.99
CA HIS A 608 -5.26 -2.40 -3.58
C HIS A 608 -6.51 -3.14 -3.06
N GLY A 609 -6.32 -3.95 -2.03
CA GLY A 609 -7.39 -4.71 -1.37
C GLY A 609 -8.32 -3.87 -0.49
N PHE A 610 -9.27 -4.55 0.16
CA PHE A 610 -10.19 -3.94 1.13
C PHE A 610 -9.63 -4.02 2.54
N VAL A 611 -9.88 -2.98 3.34
CA VAL A 611 -9.55 -2.98 4.76
C VAL A 611 -10.54 -3.86 5.53
N LEU A 612 -10.01 -4.82 6.28
CA LEU A 612 -10.76 -5.76 7.12
C LEU A 612 -10.21 -5.74 8.54
N ASP A 613 -11.01 -6.19 9.51
CA ASP A 613 -10.49 -6.41 10.86
C ASP A 613 -9.46 -7.56 10.91
N GLU A 614 -8.79 -7.74 12.04
CA GLU A 614 -7.83 -8.82 12.27
C GLU A 614 -8.41 -10.24 12.11
N GLN A 615 -9.74 -10.38 12.11
CA GLN A 615 -10.44 -11.65 11.91
C GLN A 615 -10.88 -11.85 10.44
N GLY A 616 -10.61 -10.88 9.57
CA GLY A 616 -10.99 -10.93 8.15
C GLY A 616 -12.45 -10.56 7.89
N HIS A 617 -13.16 -9.96 8.86
CA HIS A 617 -14.53 -9.49 8.64
C HIS A 617 -14.57 -8.06 8.11
N LYS A 618 -15.62 -7.77 7.33
CA LYS A 618 -15.92 -6.41 6.87
C LYS A 618 -16.24 -5.52 8.06
N MET A 619 -15.61 -4.35 8.11
CA MET A 619 -15.87 -3.38 9.17
C MET A 619 -17.28 -2.78 9.04
N SER A 620 -18.04 -2.74 10.13
CA SER A 620 -19.36 -2.11 10.18
C SER A 620 -19.68 -1.54 11.55
N LYS A 621 -20.40 -0.41 11.58
CA LYS A 621 -20.78 0.27 12.83
C LYS A 621 -21.64 -0.64 13.73
N SER A 622 -22.48 -1.49 13.14
CA SER A 622 -23.35 -2.44 13.86
C SER A 622 -22.58 -3.56 14.57
N VAL A 623 -21.44 -3.99 14.01
CA VAL A 623 -20.57 -5.01 14.62
C VAL A 623 -19.61 -4.37 15.64
N GLY A 624 -19.37 -3.06 15.56
CA GLY A 624 -18.50 -2.33 16.48
C GLY A 624 -17.00 -2.51 16.22
N ASN A 625 -16.62 -3.07 15.07
CA ASN A 625 -15.23 -3.32 14.67
C ASN A 625 -14.65 -2.22 13.75
N VAL A 626 -15.24 -1.02 13.73
CA VAL A 626 -14.78 0.09 12.88
C VAL A 626 -13.62 0.82 13.52
N ILE A 627 -12.52 0.94 12.79
CA ILE A 627 -11.36 1.73 13.17
C ILE A 627 -11.25 2.92 12.22
N THR A 628 -11.17 4.14 12.77
CA THR A 628 -11.00 5.36 11.97
C THR A 628 -9.51 5.70 11.79
N PRO A 629 -9.13 6.44 10.74
CA PRO A 629 -7.76 6.93 10.59
C PRO A 629 -7.29 7.76 11.79
N ASP A 630 -8.15 8.63 12.34
CA ASP A 630 -7.83 9.46 13.50
C ASP A 630 -7.60 8.61 14.76
N ALA A 631 -8.34 7.51 14.93
CA ALA A 631 -8.12 6.56 16.03
C ALA A 631 -6.74 5.88 15.93
N VAL A 632 -6.28 5.55 14.71
CA VAL A 632 -4.92 4.98 14.49
C VAL A 632 -3.83 6.01 14.80
N ILE A 633 -4.00 7.26 14.35
CA ILE A 633 -3.02 8.34 14.57
C ILE A 633 -2.90 8.65 16.06
N SER A 634 -4.03 8.89 16.72
CA SER A 634 -4.09 9.37 18.11
C SER A 634 -4.01 8.25 19.16
N GLY A 635 -4.31 6.99 18.79
CA GLY A 635 -4.47 5.88 19.73
C GLY A 635 -5.74 5.98 20.58
N GLN A 636 -6.74 6.76 20.15
CA GLN A 636 -8.01 6.88 20.85
C GLN A 636 -8.94 5.71 20.48
N GLY A 637 -9.56 5.10 21.49
CA GLY A 637 -10.53 4.03 21.35
C GLY A 637 -10.00 2.63 21.70
N GLU A 638 -10.93 1.68 21.71
CA GLU A 638 -10.69 0.28 22.04
C GLU A 638 -11.32 -0.62 20.97
N ILE A 639 -10.67 -1.75 20.67
CA ILE A 639 -11.22 -2.81 19.83
C ILE A 639 -11.39 -4.05 20.71
N GLY A 640 -12.63 -4.39 21.03
CA GLY A 640 -12.93 -5.36 22.08
C GLY A 640 -12.44 -4.85 23.44
N SER A 641 -11.44 -5.52 24.02
CA SER A 641 -10.81 -5.15 25.30
C SER A 641 -9.37 -4.64 25.17
N LYS A 642 -8.91 -4.36 23.94
CA LYS A 642 -7.54 -3.92 23.65
C LYS A 642 -7.52 -2.47 23.17
N GLN A 643 -6.63 -1.67 23.76
CA GLN A 643 -6.41 -0.28 23.37
C GLN A 643 -5.70 -0.19 22.01
N ILE A 644 -6.10 0.80 21.20
CA ILE A 644 -5.45 1.09 19.93
C ILE A 644 -4.10 1.79 20.21
N PRO A 645 -2.96 1.27 19.71
CA PRO A 645 -1.69 1.96 19.86
C PRO A 645 -1.67 3.27 19.08
N ALA A 646 -1.29 4.38 19.73
CA ALA A 646 -0.97 5.62 19.02
C ALA A 646 0.29 5.42 18.16
N VAL A 647 0.15 5.52 16.84
CA VAL A 647 1.26 5.36 15.89
C VAL A 647 1.62 6.65 15.13
N GLY A 648 0.80 7.71 15.24
CA GLY A 648 1.03 8.99 14.55
C GLY A 648 0.79 8.92 13.03
N VAL A 649 0.99 10.05 12.34
CA VAL A 649 0.77 10.16 10.89
C VAL A 649 1.64 9.19 10.10
N ASP A 650 2.95 9.17 10.37
CA ASP A 650 3.88 8.24 9.70
C ASP A 650 3.64 6.77 10.08
N GLY A 651 3.06 6.50 11.25
CA GLY A 651 2.63 5.16 11.61
C GLY A 651 1.46 4.68 10.76
N LEU A 652 0.44 5.53 10.54
CA LEU A 652 -0.65 5.23 9.59
C LEU A 652 -0.09 4.96 8.19
N ARG A 653 0.87 5.77 7.73
CA ARG A 653 1.50 5.59 6.42
C ARG A 653 2.32 4.32 6.31
N LEU A 654 3.08 3.99 7.36
CA LEU A 654 3.85 2.75 7.43
C LEU A 654 2.94 1.52 7.43
N TRP A 655 1.81 1.57 8.14
CA TRP A 655 0.79 0.52 8.08
C TRP A 655 0.28 0.32 6.66
N VAL A 656 -0.09 1.41 5.96
CA VAL A 656 -0.51 1.32 4.55
C VAL A 656 0.59 0.69 3.69
N ALA A 657 1.83 1.17 3.79
CA ALA A 657 2.93 0.66 2.98
C ALA A 657 3.26 -0.82 3.26
N GLN A 658 3.11 -1.29 4.51
CA GLN A 658 3.34 -2.67 4.90
C GLN A 658 2.19 -3.61 4.49
N CYS A 659 0.95 -3.18 4.66
CA CYS A 659 -0.22 -4.05 4.55
C CYS A 659 -0.91 -3.98 3.18
N ALA A 660 -0.74 -2.90 2.41
CA ALA A 660 -1.35 -2.77 1.08
C ALA A 660 -0.78 -3.72 0.02
N ALA A 661 0.23 -4.54 0.37
CA ALA A 661 0.79 -5.56 -0.49
C ALA A 661 0.09 -6.91 -0.40
N ASP A 662 -0.77 -7.15 0.60
CA ASP A 662 -1.72 -8.27 0.56
C ASP A 662 -2.96 -7.79 -0.20
N ARG A 663 -3.01 -8.20 -1.48
CA ARG A 663 -3.62 -7.41 -2.54
C ARG A 663 -5.13 -7.58 -2.66
N THR A 664 -5.70 -8.35 -1.75
CA THR A 664 -7.14 -8.57 -1.63
C THR A 664 -7.69 -8.11 -0.28
N HIS A 665 -6.90 -8.27 0.79
CA HIS A 665 -7.32 -8.05 2.18
C HIS A 665 -6.23 -7.32 2.97
N ILE A 666 -6.58 -6.18 3.58
CA ILE A 666 -5.66 -5.34 4.34
C ILE A 666 -6.10 -5.40 5.81
N PRO A 667 -5.47 -6.24 6.66
CA PRO A 667 -5.88 -6.40 8.04
C PRO A 667 -5.48 -5.18 8.90
N VAL A 668 -6.38 -4.76 9.77
CA VAL A 668 -6.13 -3.73 10.78
C VAL A 668 -6.61 -4.14 12.16
N GLY A 669 -5.76 -3.91 13.17
CA GLY A 669 -6.10 -4.07 14.56
C GLY A 669 -4.90 -3.82 15.48
N PRO A 670 -5.04 -4.08 16.80
CA PRO A 670 -4.01 -3.76 17.77
C PRO A 670 -2.66 -4.43 17.50
N GLN A 671 -2.64 -5.68 17.03
CA GLN A 671 -1.41 -6.43 16.80
C GLN A 671 -0.65 -5.91 15.56
N SER A 672 -1.38 -5.58 14.48
CA SER A 672 -0.74 -5.00 13.29
C SER A 672 -0.17 -3.61 13.61
N LEU A 673 -0.90 -2.78 14.35
CA LEU A 673 -0.44 -1.45 14.78
C LEU A 673 0.74 -1.50 15.77
N LEU A 674 0.80 -2.50 16.65
CA LEU A 674 1.97 -2.73 17.50
C LEU A 674 3.22 -3.06 16.67
N THR A 675 3.08 -3.85 15.61
CA THR A 675 4.18 -4.20 14.70
C THR A 675 4.69 -2.97 13.95
N VAL A 676 3.77 -2.11 13.50
CA VAL A 676 4.09 -0.81 12.90
C VAL A 676 4.87 0.07 13.88
N LYS A 677 4.40 0.19 15.11
CA LYS A 677 5.07 0.96 16.17
C LYS A 677 6.49 0.46 16.45
N GLN A 678 6.68 -0.86 16.50
CA GLN A 678 8.00 -1.47 16.68
C GLN A 678 8.93 -1.17 15.50
N THR A 679 8.43 -1.31 14.27
CA THR A 679 9.20 -1.01 13.06
C THR A 679 9.64 0.44 13.02
N LEU A 680 8.71 1.37 13.27
CA LEU A 680 9.01 2.81 13.34
C LEU A 680 10.05 3.11 14.42
N GLY A 681 9.92 2.50 15.60
CA GLY A 681 10.90 2.64 16.69
C GLY A 681 12.31 2.17 16.32
N GLN A 682 12.43 1.08 15.53
CA GLN A 682 13.72 0.59 15.04
C GLN A 682 14.39 1.57 14.06
N LEU A 683 13.62 2.12 13.13
CA LEU A 683 14.09 3.13 12.18
C LEU A 683 14.56 4.39 12.92
N ARG A 684 13.75 4.88 13.87
CA ARG A 684 14.07 6.02 14.73
C ARG A 684 15.34 5.80 15.55
N SER A 685 15.51 4.61 16.12
CA SER A 685 16.71 4.27 16.91
C SER A 685 17.98 4.35 16.06
N THR A 686 17.91 3.86 14.82
CA THR A 686 19.04 3.91 13.87
C THR A 686 19.36 5.37 13.50
N LEU A 687 18.35 6.16 13.16
CA LEU A 687 18.52 7.57 12.81
C LEU A 687 19.05 8.42 13.99
N CYS A 688 18.56 8.18 15.21
CA CYS A 688 19.05 8.82 16.43
C CYS A 688 20.54 8.53 16.65
N PHE A 689 20.96 7.26 16.46
CA PHE A 689 22.37 6.90 16.54
C PHE A 689 23.22 7.66 15.52
N LEU A 690 22.76 7.72 14.26
CA LEU A 690 23.46 8.44 13.18
C LEU A 690 23.58 9.94 13.47
N LEU A 691 22.49 10.59 13.89
CA LEU A 691 22.51 11.99 14.33
C LEU A 691 23.50 12.19 15.49
N GLY A 692 23.50 11.26 16.45
CA GLY A 692 24.34 11.36 17.63
C GLY A 692 25.84 11.28 17.36
N VAL A 693 26.27 10.43 16.41
CA VAL A 693 27.69 10.27 16.05
C VAL A 693 28.19 11.33 15.07
N LEU A 694 27.28 12.10 14.46
CA LEU A 694 27.59 13.17 13.51
C LEU A 694 27.51 14.57 14.14
N ASN A 695 27.25 14.67 15.45
CA ASN A 695 27.05 15.96 16.13
C ASN A 695 28.26 16.91 16.10
N ASP A 696 29.46 16.39 15.90
CA ASP A 696 30.73 17.11 15.80
C ASP A 696 31.39 16.97 14.43
N PHE A 697 30.60 16.62 13.41
CA PHE A 697 31.05 16.43 12.03
C PHE A 697 30.49 17.52 11.12
N ASP A 698 31.38 18.31 10.53
CA ASP A 698 31.05 19.26 9.47
C ASP A 698 31.52 18.70 8.12
N CYS A 699 30.58 18.35 7.25
CA CYS A 699 30.89 17.75 5.95
C CYS A 699 31.80 18.62 5.06
N SER A 700 31.73 19.94 5.21
CA SER A 700 32.52 20.85 4.37
C SER A 700 34.01 20.80 4.71
N ASN A 701 34.34 20.45 5.96
CA ASN A 701 35.69 20.53 6.51
C ASN A 701 36.27 19.17 6.93
N ASP A 702 35.40 18.24 7.34
CA ASP A 702 35.79 16.96 7.93
C ASP A 702 35.64 15.76 7.00
N SER A 703 35.02 15.94 5.82
CA SER A 703 34.82 14.86 4.86
C SER A 703 36.14 14.31 4.33
N VAL A 704 36.16 13.00 4.08
CA VAL A 704 37.35 12.28 3.61
C VAL A 704 37.10 11.80 2.18
N GLU A 705 38.01 12.16 1.28
CA GLU A 705 38.01 11.71 -0.12
C GLU A 705 37.95 10.18 -0.25
N TYR A 706 37.25 9.68 -1.27
CA TYR A 706 36.97 8.25 -1.44
C TYR A 706 38.23 7.39 -1.33
N ASP A 707 39.31 7.75 -2.03
CA ASP A 707 40.55 6.96 -2.03
C ASP A 707 41.21 6.84 -0.66
N ARG A 708 41.00 7.83 0.21
CA ARG A 708 41.54 7.90 1.58
C ARG A 708 40.63 7.23 2.61
N LEU A 709 39.43 6.80 2.22
CA LEU A 709 38.56 6.01 3.08
C LEU A 709 39.15 4.63 3.34
N LEU A 710 38.87 4.13 4.53
CA LEU A 710 39.19 2.76 4.92
C LEU A 710 38.37 1.75 4.09
N VAL A 711 38.89 0.53 3.89
CA VAL A 711 38.29 -0.47 3.00
C VAL A 711 36.89 -0.86 3.45
N VAL A 712 36.69 -1.05 4.77
CA VAL A 712 35.36 -1.35 5.33
C VAL A 712 34.36 -0.22 5.07
N ASP A 713 34.84 1.02 4.95
CA ASP A 713 34.01 2.22 4.76
C ASP A 713 33.61 2.36 3.29
N LYS A 714 34.56 2.11 2.37
CA LYS A 714 34.28 1.95 0.94
C LYS A 714 33.25 0.85 0.68
N TYR A 715 33.37 -0.28 1.39
CA TYR A 715 32.41 -1.37 1.27
C TYR A 715 31.01 -0.98 1.77
N MET A 716 30.90 -0.18 2.83
CA MET A 716 29.59 0.35 3.26
C MET A 716 28.98 1.31 2.23
N LEU A 717 29.79 2.13 1.54
CA LEU A 717 29.31 2.95 0.43
C LEU A 717 28.81 2.10 -0.75
N HIS A 718 29.46 0.96 -1.02
CA HIS A 718 28.97 -0.02 -1.99
C HIS A 718 27.60 -0.56 -1.62
N LEU A 719 27.42 -1.02 -0.37
CA LEU A 719 26.13 -1.48 0.13
C LEU A 719 25.06 -0.37 0.08
N LEU A 720 25.46 0.88 0.29
CA LEU A 720 24.55 2.02 0.19
C LEU A 720 24.08 2.25 -1.26
N ALA A 721 24.97 2.11 -2.24
CA ALA A 721 24.63 2.21 -3.66
C ALA A 721 23.67 1.08 -4.08
N GLU A 722 23.93 -0.17 -3.65
CA GLU A 722 23.01 -1.29 -3.88
C GLU A 722 21.63 -1.03 -3.25
N PHE A 723 21.60 -0.53 -2.01
CA PHE A 723 20.38 -0.16 -1.33
C PHE A 723 19.60 0.91 -2.11
N GLN A 724 20.23 2.01 -2.52
CA GLN A 724 19.58 3.06 -3.31
C GLN A 724 18.99 2.53 -4.62
N ASN A 725 19.74 1.72 -5.35
CA ASN A 725 19.27 1.10 -6.59
C ASN A 725 18.09 0.16 -6.34
N SER A 726 18.14 -0.64 -5.27
CA SER A 726 17.03 -1.51 -4.88
C SER A 726 15.80 -0.69 -4.47
N MET A 727 15.94 0.44 -3.78
CA MET A 727 14.82 1.30 -3.42
C MET A 727 14.17 1.95 -4.65
N LYS A 728 14.98 2.45 -5.60
CA LYS A 728 14.47 2.95 -6.90
C LYS A 728 13.63 1.87 -7.60
N SER A 729 14.15 0.65 -7.69
CA SER A 729 13.42 -0.47 -8.29
C SER A 729 12.07 -0.74 -7.61
N ALA A 730 11.98 -0.64 -6.27
CA ALA A 730 10.72 -0.85 -5.54
C ALA A 730 9.66 0.19 -5.91
N TYR A 731 10.06 1.46 -5.96
CA TYR A 731 9.14 2.54 -6.28
C TYR A 731 8.75 2.56 -7.77
N GLU A 732 9.68 2.27 -8.68
CA GLU A 732 9.40 2.15 -10.12
C GLU A 732 8.47 0.95 -10.43
N SER A 733 8.50 -0.10 -9.62
CA SER A 733 7.53 -1.20 -9.72
C SER A 733 6.25 -0.98 -8.90
N PHE A 734 6.03 0.25 -8.40
CA PHE A 734 4.91 0.64 -7.55
C PHE A 734 4.68 -0.28 -6.34
N SER A 735 5.77 -0.74 -5.70
CA SER A 735 5.74 -1.67 -4.56
C SER A 735 6.17 -1.00 -3.26
N ALA A 736 5.21 -0.44 -2.52
CA ALA A 736 5.47 0.20 -1.22
C ALA A 736 5.99 -0.80 -0.16
N LEU A 737 5.52 -2.05 -0.19
CA LEU A 737 6.00 -3.09 0.73
C LEU A 737 7.47 -3.42 0.51
N GLU A 738 7.89 -3.56 -0.76
CA GLU A 738 9.29 -3.82 -1.06
C GLU A 738 10.18 -2.66 -0.61
N ALA A 739 9.73 -1.42 -0.80
CA ALA A 739 10.44 -0.25 -0.31
C ALA A 739 10.61 -0.29 1.23
N VAL A 740 9.54 -0.61 1.97
CA VAL A 740 9.61 -0.75 3.44
C VAL A 740 10.53 -1.91 3.84
N THR A 741 10.41 -3.07 3.19
CA THR A 741 11.21 -4.25 3.51
C THR A 741 12.69 -4.00 3.27
N ARG A 742 13.04 -3.38 2.13
CA ARG A 742 14.42 -2.98 1.80
C ARG A 742 14.95 -1.97 2.81
N ALA A 743 14.16 -0.95 3.19
CA ALA A 743 14.55 0.03 4.20
C ALA A 743 14.83 -0.61 5.57
N VAL A 744 13.94 -1.48 6.04
CA VAL A 744 14.09 -2.18 7.34
C VAL A 744 15.28 -3.14 7.30
N GLN A 745 15.46 -3.89 6.22
CA GLN A 745 16.58 -4.81 6.04
C GLN A 745 17.92 -4.07 6.03
N PHE A 746 18.02 -2.95 5.31
CA PHE A 746 19.23 -2.14 5.27
C PHE A 746 19.54 -1.49 6.62
N SER A 747 18.52 -0.91 7.27
CA SER A 747 18.65 -0.31 8.61
C SER A 747 19.14 -1.31 9.64
N ASN A 748 18.51 -2.49 9.71
CA ASN A 748 18.82 -3.49 10.72
C ASN A 748 20.08 -4.31 10.38
N GLY A 749 20.26 -4.68 9.11
CA GLY A 749 21.36 -5.51 8.63
C GLY A 749 22.64 -4.71 8.43
N SER A 750 22.66 -3.89 7.38
CA SER A 750 23.86 -3.19 6.91
C SER A 750 24.29 -2.06 7.83
N ILE A 751 23.37 -1.20 8.27
CA ILE A 751 23.69 -0.08 9.16
C ILE A 751 23.94 -0.59 10.58
N SER A 752 22.89 -1.10 11.23
CA SER A 752 22.94 -1.40 12.67
C SER A 752 23.83 -2.60 13.00
N LYS A 753 23.51 -3.80 12.51
CA LYS A 753 24.22 -5.05 12.87
C LYS A 753 25.63 -5.13 12.30
N PHE A 754 25.85 -4.63 11.09
CA PHE A 754 27.15 -4.69 10.43
C PHE A 754 28.01 -3.46 10.69
N TYR A 755 27.67 -2.31 10.11
CA TYR A 755 28.60 -1.18 10.06
C TYR A 755 28.76 -0.49 11.40
N CYS A 756 27.67 -0.07 12.06
CA CYS A 756 27.72 0.59 13.35
C CYS A 756 28.40 -0.26 14.44
N THR A 757 28.24 -1.59 14.42
CA THR A 757 28.97 -2.45 15.39
C THR A 757 30.46 -2.53 15.10
N THR A 758 30.85 -2.52 13.84
CA THR A 758 32.25 -2.59 13.38
C THR A 758 32.99 -1.30 13.70
N VAL A 759 32.38 -0.15 13.43
CA VAL A 759 33.04 1.16 13.54
C VAL A 759 32.90 1.81 14.94
N LYS A 760 32.12 1.20 15.84
CA LYS A 760 31.79 1.75 17.16
C LYS A 760 33.03 2.16 17.95
N ASP A 761 34.05 1.32 17.96
CA ASP A 761 35.24 1.57 18.77
C ASP A 761 36.03 2.76 18.23
N ARG A 762 36.26 2.83 16.92
CA ARG A 762 36.94 3.99 16.32
C ARG A 762 36.11 5.28 16.41
N LEU A 763 34.78 5.21 16.38
CA LEU A 763 33.93 6.38 16.62
C LEU A 763 34.11 6.95 18.02
N TYR A 764 34.25 6.10 19.03
CA TYR A 764 34.21 6.50 20.45
C TYR A 764 35.59 6.73 21.06
N CYS A 765 36.59 5.95 20.63
CA CYS A 765 37.89 5.83 21.29
C CYS A 765 39.02 6.59 20.58
N GLU A 766 38.92 6.79 19.27
CA GLU A 766 39.91 7.56 18.49
C GLU A 766 39.84 9.06 18.81
N ARG A 767 40.80 9.83 18.29
CA ARG A 767 40.74 11.30 18.33
C ARG A 767 39.65 11.81 17.41
N ALA A 768 39.06 12.94 17.79
CA ALA A 768 37.98 13.61 17.06
C ALA A 768 38.31 13.80 15.58
N GLU A 769 39.53 14.30 15.30
CA GLU A 769 40.04 14.62 13.95
C GLU A 769 40.84 13.48 13.30
N SER A 770 40.86 12.28 13.90
CA SER A 770 41.62 11.18 13.30
C SER A 770 41.02 10.74 11.97
N LEU A 771 41.88 10.37 11.00
CA LEU A 771 41.43 9.86 9.69
C LEU A 771 40.45 8.69 9.84
N LYS A 772 40.71 7.75 10.77
CA LYS A 772 39.85 6.58 10.99
C LYS A 772 38.45 6.97 11.45
N ARG A 773 38.34 7.97 12.33
CA ARG A 773 37.05 8.47 12.80
C ARG A 773 36.35 9.30 11.72
N ARG A 774 37.06 10.21 11.06
CA ARG A 774 36.50 11.05 9.99
C ARG A 774 36.08 10.23 8.76
N SER A 775 36.79 9.16 8.43
CA SER A 775 36.39 8.16 7.41
C SER A 775 35.04 7.52 7.78
N ALA A 776 34.89 7.09 9.04
CA ALA A 776 33.62 6.56 9.54
C ALA A 776 32.48 7.58 9.45
N GLN A 777 32.71 8.80 9.94
CA GLN A 777 31.71 9.86 9.97
C GLN A 777 31.31 10.32 8.56
N THR A 778 32.26 10.38 7.62
CA THR A 778 31.97 10.68 6.21
C THR A 778 30.96 9.66 5.66
N VAL A 779 31.24 8.37 5.80
CA VAL A 779 30.31 7.35 5.30
C VAL A 779 28.99 7.32 6.08
N LEU A 780 28.99 7.55 7.39
CA LEU A 780 27.75 7.64 8.18
C LEU A 780 26.90 8.85 7.81
N HIS A 781 27.52 9.97 7.43
CA HIS A 781 26.84 11.12 6.87
C HIS A 781 26.15 10.74 5.56
N GLU A 782 26.86 10.08 4.64
CA GLU A 782 26.28 9.67 3.36
C GLU A 782 25.14 8.67 3.56
N VAL A 783 25.34 7.69 4.45
CA VAL A 783 24.30 6.73 4.85
C VAL A 783 23.08 7.44 5.42
N GLN A 784 23.25 8.40 6.34
CA GLN A 784 22.12 9.14 6.90
C GLN A 784 21.36 9.91 5.82
N THR A 785 22.07 10.63 4.95
CA THR A 785 21.49 11.48 3.91
C THR A 785 20.71 10.63 2.90
N ALA A 786 21.35 9.60 2.36
CA ALA A 786 20.77 8.70 1.39
C ALA A 786 19.62 7.87 1.97
N PHE A 787 19.76 7.36 3.20
CA PHE A 787 18.70 6.61 3.86
C PHE A 787 17.47 7.48 4.12
N THR A 788 17.67 8.70 4.64
CA THR A 788 16.58 9.67 4.87
C THR A 788 15.87 10.01 3.56
N SER A 789 16.62 10.25 2.48
CA SER A 789 16.04 10.45 1.14
C SER A 789 15.21 9.26 0.66
N ALA A 790 15.67 8.03 0.86
CA ALA A 790 15.00 6.83 0.37
C ALA A 790 13.69 6.52 1.13
N VAL A 791 13.62 6.86 2.43
CA VAL A 791 12.43 6.64 3.27
C VAL A 791 11.45 7.82 3.24
N ALA A 792 11.87 9.01 2.81
CA ALA A 792 11.02 10.21 2.81
C ALA A 792 9.66 10.05 2.08
N PRO A 793 9.54 9.34 0.94
CA PRO A 793 8.23 9.10 0.32
C PRO A 793 7.28 8.28 1.22
N LEU A 794 7.82 7.36 2.03
CA LEU A 794 7.05 6.52 2.96
C LEU A 794 6.70 7.29 4.24
N LEU A 795 7.70 7.94 4.83
CA LEU A 795 7.70 8.53 6.16
C LEU A 795 8.10 10.02 6.09
N PRO A 796 7.26 10.88 5.49
CA PRO A 796 7.60 12.28 5.26
C PRO A 796 7.91 13.02 6.57
N TYR A 797 7.15 12.78 7.63
CA TYR A 797 7.34 13.53 8.88
C TYR A 797 8.62 13.12 9.61
N LEU A 798 8.97 11.83 9.62
CA LEU A 798 10.22 11.33 10.16
C LEU A 798 11.41 11.89 9.38
N ALA A 799 11.30 12.01 8.06
CA ALA A 799 12.36 12.57 7.24
C ALA A 799 12.55 14.08 7.51
N GLU A 800 11.47 14.85 7.62
CA GLU A 800 11.53 16.27 8.03
C GLU A 800 12.05 16.43 9.45
N GLU A 801 11.67 15.54 10.37
CA GLU A 801 12.16 15.53 11.75
C GLU A 801 13.67 15.31 11.81
N VAL A 802 14.20 14.31 11.08
CA VAL A 802 15.65 14.07 10.99
C VAL A 802 16.36 15.28 10.38
N HIS A 803 15.79 15.88 9.35
CA HIS A 803 16.34 17.09 8.72
C HIS A 803 16.40 18.26 9.71
N PHE A 804 15.34 18.46 10.50
CA PHE A 804 15.30 19.47 11.56
C PHE A 804 16.39 19.27 12.60
N TYR A 805 16.52 18.07 13.16
CA TYR A 805 17.53 17.79 14.19
C TYR A 805 18.97 17.86 13.68
N ARG A 806 19.17 17.79 12.36
CA ARG A 806 20.47 17.96 11.71
C ARG A 806 20.83 19.42 11.47
N ASN A 807 19.87 20.21 10.97
CA ASN A 807 20.12 21.57 10.48
C ASN A 807 19.65 22.68 11.44
N GLY A 808 18.92 22.32 12.50
CA GLY A 808 18.35 23.24 13.49
C GLY A 808 17.19 24.10 12.98
N LYS A 809 16.62 23.78 11.80
CA LYS A 809 15.54 24.56 11.18
C LYS A 809 14.47 23.65 10.58
N LEU A 810 13.21 23.95 10.89
CA LEU A 810 12.04 23.39 10.20
C LEU A 810 11.70 24.28 8.99
N GLY A 811 11.04 23.71 7.98
CA GLY A 811 10.51 24.44 6.81
C GLY A 811 11.37 24.38 5.55
N SER A 812 12.54 23.76 5.57
CA SER A 812 13.25 23.30 4.37
C SER A 812 12.82 21.87 4.07
N PHE A 813 11.97 21.68 3.06
CA PHE A 813 11.44 20.36 2.74
C PHE A 813 12.56 19.40 2.37
N VAL A 814 12.65 18.25 3.02
CA VAL A 814 13.64 17.21 2.69
C VAL A 814 13.58 16.79 1.22
N PHE A 815 12.39 16.88 0.62
CA PHE A 815 12.09 16.63 -0.79
C PHE A 815 12.83 17.56 -1.77
N GLN A 816 13.26 18.75 -1.31
CA GLN A 816 14.02 19.70 -2.12
C GLN A 816 15.41 19.20 -2.49
N ASN A 817 15.97 18.28 -1.69
CA ASN A 817 17.27 17.67 -1.96
C ASN A 817 17.22 16.68 -3.13
N GLY A 818 16.02 16.33 -3.62
CA GLY A 818 15.83 15.33 -4.66
C GLY A 818 16.14 13.91 -4.18
N TRP A 819 16.17 12.97 -5.13
CA TRP A 819 16.64 11.62 -4.88
C TRP A 819 18.16 11.61 -4.70
N TYR A 820 18.65 10.86 -3.70
CA TYR A 820 20.09 10.71 -3.51
C TYR A 820 20.71 9.78 -4.56
N ASP A 821 21.49 10.36 -5.47
CA ASP A 821 22.24 9.60 -6.48
C ASP A 821 23.65 9.27 -5.99
N CYS A 822 23.90 7.99 -5.74
CA CYS A 822 25.22 7.51 -5.35
C CYS A 822 26.23 7.69 -6.49
N PRO A 823 27.45 8.19 -6.20
CA PRO A 823 28.56 8.20 -7.15
C PRO A 823 28.82 6.81 -7.75
N GLN A 824 29.08 6.76 -9.06
CA GLN A 824 29.32 5.50 -9.78
C GLN A 824 30.49 4.70 -9.19
N GLN A 825 31.52 5.39 -8.68
CA GLN A 825 32.69 4.79 -8.02
C GLN A 825 32.34 3.95 -6.78
N TRP A 826 31.15 4.12 -6.18
CA TRP A 826 30.72 3.29 -5.05
C TRP A 826 30.21 1.92 -5.50
N THR A 827 29.82 1.77 -6.77
CA THR A 827 29.38 0.49 -7.34
C THR A 827 30.59 -0.35 -7.77
N ASP A 828 31.45 -0.70 -6.81
CA ASP A 828 32.63 -1.52 -7.06
C ASP A 828 32.34 -3.01 -6.80
N LYS A 829 32.06 -3.75 -7.88
CA LYS A 829 31.81 -5.19 -7.80
C LYS A 829 33.06 -5.98 -7.39
N THR A 830 34.25 -5.49 -7.75
CA THR A 830 35.52 -6.13 -7.38
C THR A 830 35.76 -6.05 -5.88
N LEU A 831 35.45 -4.89 -5.27
CA LEU A 831 35.49 -4.72 -3.81
C LEU A 831 34.52 -5.69 -3.11
N SER A 832 33.28 -5.79 -3.60
CA SER A 832 32.29 -6.74 -3.06
C SER A 832 32.76 -8.19 -3.17
N ASP A 833 33.21 -8.63 -4.36
CA ASP A 833 33.62 -10.02 -4.59
C ASP A 833 34.81 -10.43 -3.72
N ARG A 834 35.68 -9.48 -3.35
CA ARG A 834 36.83 -9.71 -2.45
C ARG A 834 36.46 -9.61 -0.96
N MET A 835 35.49 -8.77 -0.60
CA MET A 835 35.00 -8.64 0.78
C MET A 835 34.09 -9.81 1.19
N ASP A 836 33.31 -10.36 0.26
CA ASP A 836 32.35 -11.43 0.52
C ASP A 836 32.96 -12.69 1.19
N PRO A 837 34.10 -13.23 0.72
CA PRO A 837 34.80 -14.32 1.41
C PRO A 837 35.16 -13.97 2.86
N LEU A 838 35.67 -12.76 3.11
CA LEU A 838 36.04 -12.29 4.45
C LEU A 838 34.82 -12.15 5.37
N LEU A 839 33.70 -11.68 4.84
CA LEU A 839 32.45 -11.57 5.61
C LEU A 839 31.83 -12.93 5.92
N LYS A 840 31.92 -13.89 5.00
CA LYS A 840 31.54 -15.30 5.26
C LYS A 840 32.41 -15.91 6.34
N ALA A 841 33.72 -15.67 6.27
CA ALA A 841 34.70 -16.11 7.26
C ALA A 841 34.42 -15.50 8.65
N ARG A 842 34.13 -14.18 8.70
CA ARG A 842 33.64 -13.49 9.90
C ARG A 842 32.35 -14.12 10.43
N GLY A 843 31.41 -14.45 9.55
CA GLY A 843 30.15 -15.11 9.92
C GLY A 843 30.38 -16.44 10.63
N ARG A 844 31.26 -17.29 10.08
CA ARG A 844 31.68 -18.56 10.70
C ARG A 844 32.33 -18.33 12.07
N PHE A 845 33.31 -17.43 12.14
CA PHE A 845 33.96 -17.08 13.41
C PHE A 845 32.96 -16.60 14.48
N LEU A 846 32.03 -15.71 14.13
CA LEU A 846 31.03 -15.23 15.07
C LEU A 846 29.99 -16.29 15.45
N ALA A 847 29.71 -17.28 14.60
CA ALA A 847 28.86 -18.41 14.95
C ALA A 847 29.50 -19.29 16.03
N ASP A 848 30.81 -19.54 15.90
CA ASP A 848 31.56 -20.40 16.83
C ASP A 848 31.91 -19.68 18.14
N TYR A 849 32.31 -18.41 18.07
CA TYR A 849 32.90 -17.67 19.20
C TYR A 849 32.05 -16.48 19.70
N GLY A 850 31.00 -16.08 18.98
CA GLY A 850 30.22 -14.87 19.25
C GLY A 850 29.33 -14.90 20.51
N LYS A 851 29.15 -16.06 21.15
CA LYS A 851 28.44 -16.19 22.44
C LYS A 851 29.21 -15.56 23.61
N GLN A 852 30.52 -15.32 23.42
CA GLN A 852 31.41 -14.75 24.42
C GLN A 852 31.92 -13.39 23.93
N ASN A 853 32.57 -12.59 24.79
CA ASN A 853 33.18 -11.34 24.35
C ASN A 853 34.34 -11.62 23.38
N THR A 854 34.11 -11.46 22.07
CA THR A 854 35.06 -11.83 21.01
C THR A 854 36.38 -11.06 21.07
N TYR A 855 36.39 -9.87 21.70
CA TYR A 855 37.61 -9.10 21.92
C TYR A 855 38.67 -9.80 22.79
N LYS A 856 38.31 -10.90 23.46
CA LYS A 856 39.27 -11.74 24.21
C LYS A 856 40.02 -12.72 23.33
N PHE A 857 39.69 -12.83 22.04
CA PHE A 857 40.35 -13.74 21.12
C PHE A 857 41.37 -13.00 20.25
N SER A 858 42.44 -13.70 19.93
CA SER A 858 43.40 -13.38 18.87
C SER A 858 43.16 -14.39 17.75
N ILE A 859 43.04 -13.92 16.51
CA ILE A 859 42.88 -14.81 15.35
C ILE A 859 44.05 -14.67 14.39
N CYS A 860 44.54 -15.80 13.88
CA CYS A 860 45.49 -15.84 12.77
C CYS A 860 44.77 -16.38 11.54
N ILE A 861 44.66 -15.58 10.48
CA ILE A 861 44.05 -15.98 9.21
C ILE A 861 45.09 -16.76 8.40
N ASN A 862 44.87 -18.05 8.19
CA ASN A 862 45.82 -18.92 7.49
C ASN A 862 45.35 -19.32 6.08
N ASP A 863 44.06 -19.17 5.78
CA ASP A 863 43.47 -19.51 4.49
C ASP A 863 44.11 -18.70 3.33
N VAL A 864 44.51 -19.41 2.26
CA VAL A 864 45.23 -18.80 1.12
C VAL A 864 44.34 -17.80 0.38
N SER A 865 43.08 -18.15 0.13
CA SER A 865 42.15 -17.30 -0.62
C SER A 865 41.82 -16.02 0.15
N LEU A 866 41.59 -16.11 1.46
CA LEU A 866 41.38 -14.92 2.30
C LEU A 866 42.62 -14.02 2.31
N LYS A 867 43.82 -14.58 2.37
CA LYS A 867 45.07 -13.81 2.32
C LYS A 867 45.26 -13.07 1.00
N GLU A 868 44.97 -13.72 -0.13
CA GLU A 868 45.00 -13.07 -1.45
C GLU A 868 44.02 -11.91 -1.52
N ASN A 869 42.78 -12.11 -1.06
CA ASN A 869 41.78 -11.04 -1.01
C ASN A 869 42.23 -9.87 -0.12
N ILE A 870 42.85 -10.15 1.04
CA ILE A 870 43.39 -9.11 1.93
C ILE A 870 44.52 -8.34 1.24
N ALA A 871 45.47 -9.02 0.60
CA ALA A 871 46.58 -8.36 -0.09
C ALA A 871 46.11 -7.46 -1.26
N LEU A 872 45.01 -7.83 -1.91
CA LEU A 872 44.41 -7.08 -3.00
C LEU A 872 43.54 -5.89 -2.54
N LEU A 873 43.04 -5.93 -1.31
CA LEU A 873 42.18 -4.88 -0.74
C LEU A 873 42.98 -3.83 0.04
N TRP A 874 44.05 -4.24 0.72
CA TRP A 874 44.90 -3.35 1.50
C TRP A 874 46.31 -3.28 0.90
N SER A 875 46.76 -2.06 0.60
CA SER A 875 48.12 -1.82 0.11
C SER A 875 49.22 -2.09 1.15
N ASN A 876 48.87 -2.10 2.44
CA ASN A 876 49.78 -2.35 3.55
C ASN A 876 49.15 -3.34 4.56
N SER A 877 49.92 -4.36 4.97
CA SER A 877 49.47 -5.40 5.90
C SER A 877 49.18 -4.87 7.32
N ALA A 878 49.84 -3.79 7.74
CA ALA A 878 49.60 -3.21 9.06
C ALA A 878 48.21 -2.54 9.18
N ASP A 879 47.76 -1.86 8.12
CA ASP A 879 46.43 -1.24 8.07
C ASP A 879 45.35 -2.31 7.97
N ALA A 880 45.58 -3.36 7.18
CA ALA A 880 44.72 -4.52 7.07
C ALA A 880 44.45 -5.17 8.43
N VAL A 881 45.48 -5.41 9.22
CA VAL A 881 45.35 -6.07 10.55
C VAL A 881 44.43 -5.29 11.48
N ILE A 882 44.50 -3.96 11.47
CA ILE A 882 43.70 -3.12 12.36
C ILE A 882 42.23 -3.11 11.91
N GLU A 883 41.98 -2.88 10.62
CA GLU A 883 40.61 -2.88 10.09
C GLU A 883 39.94 -4.25 10.21
N LEU A 884 40.67 -5.33 9.94
CA LEU A 884 40.17 -6.69 10.08
C LEU A 884 39.91 -7.03 11.56
N ALA A 885 40.73 -6.56 12.51
CA ALA A 885 40.47 -6.77 13.93
C ALA A 885 39.15 -6.14 14.37
N ASP A 886 38.83 -4.94 13.85
CA ASP A 886 37.55 -4.27 14.06
C ASP A 886 36.40 -5.03 13.39
N LEU A 887 36.60 -5.47 12.15
CA LEU A 887 35.64 -6.24 11.36
C LEU A 887 35.25 -7.56 12.05
N PHE A 888 36.23 -8.34 12.53
CA PHE A 888 36.03 -9.60 13.25
C PHE A 888 35.67 -9.41 14.73
N ARG A 889 35.79 -8.17 15.25
CA ARG A 889 35.55 -7.81 16.66
C ARG A 889 36.44 -8.59 17.63
N VAL A 890 37.72 -8.68 17.30
CA VAL A 890 38.73 -9.44 18.06
C VAL A 890 39.75 -8.50 18.71
N GLY A 891 40.46 -9.00 19.72
CA GLY A 891 41.48 -8.20 20.41
C GLY A 891 42.74 -8.02 19.59
N GLN A 892 43.09 -9.04 18.81
CA GLN A 892 44.24 -9.04 17.92
C GLN A 892 43.93 -9.88 16.68
N LEU A 893 44.49 -9.47 15.55
CA LEU A 893 44.44 -10.22 14.31
C LEU A 893 45.85 -10.34 13.73
N GLN A 894 46.16 -11.47 13.13
CA GLN A 894 47.41 -11.72 12.41
C GLN A 894 47.10 -12.37 11.06
N ILE A 895 47.95 -12.10 10.08
CA ILE A 895 47.90 -12.74 8.77
C ILE A 895 48.99 -13.79 8.76
N GLY A 896 48.61 -15.06 8.70
CA GLY A 896 49.50 -16.19 8.90
C GLY A 896 50.40 -16.48 7.70
N TYR A 897 51.69 -16.73 7.98
CA TYR A 897 52.70 -17.09 6.97
C TYR A 897 52.62 -18.56 6.52
N LYS A 898 51.97 -19.43 7.30
CA LYS A 898 51.86 -20.87 7.01
C LYS A 898 50.50 -21.18 6.38
N THR A 899 50.48 -22.14 5.45
CA THR A 899 49.26 -22.75 4.92
C THR A 899 48.92 -23.97 5.78
N ASN A 900 47.90 -23.86 6.62
CA ASN A 900 47.35 -24.96 7.43
C ASN A 900 45.95 -25.33 6.92
N GLU A 901 45.45 -26.52 7.28
CA GLU A 901 44.09 -26.98 6.92
C GLU A 901 42.97 -26.16 7.59
N ASN A 902 43.25 -25.51 8.73
CA ASN A 902 42.27 -24.68 9.43
C ASN A 902 42.24 -23.24 8.90
N GLU A 903 41.03 -22.73 8.65
CA GLU A 903 40.78 -21.36 8.19
C GLU A 903 41.33 -20.30 9.17
N PHE A 904 41.15 -20.53 10.48
CA PHE A 904 41.64 -19.67 11.56
C PHE A 904 42.36 -20.47 12.64
N ASP A 905 43.48 -19.94 13.15
CA ASP A 905 43.97 -20.31 14.48
C ASP A 905 43.44 -19.29 15.50
N VAL A 906 42.65 -19.76 16.48
CA VAL A 906 42.02 -18.91 17.50
C VAL A 906 42.68 -19.16 18.86
N ALA A 907 43.24 -18.09 19.45
CA ALA A 907 43.85 -18.12 20.78
C ALA A 907 43.17 -17.13 21.72
N SER A 908 43.21 -17.37 23.03
CA SER A 908 42.75 -16.38 24.02
C SER A 908 43.85 -15.35 24.28
N VAL A 909 43.50 -14.07 24.23
CA VAL A 909 44.37 -12.96 24.60
C VAL A 909 44.55 -12.96 26.12
N GLN A 910 45.79 -13.13 26.58
CA GLN A 910 46.14 -13.25 28.01
C GLN A 910 46.40 -11.88 28.68
N HIS A 911 46.06 -10.79 28.00
CA HIS A 911 46.41 -9.44 28.42
C HIS A 911 45.32 -8.76 29.26
N PRO A 912 45.66 -7.75 30.07
CA PRO A 912 44.66 -6.99 30.81
C PRO A 912 43.73 -6.19 29.87
N LEU A 913 42.47 -6.08 30.27
CA LEU A 913 41.46 -5.28 29.59
C LEU A 913 41.70 -3.78 29.82
N CYS A 914 41.75 -2.99 28.75
CA CYS A 914 41.80 -1.53 28.84
C CYS A 914 40.54 -0.99 29.55
N SER A 915 40.72 -0.17 30.57
CA SER A 915 39.60 0.48 31.29
C SER A 915 38.85 1.52 30.46
N ARG A 916 39.45 2.04 29.38
CA ARG A 916 38.87 3.03 28.45
C ARG A 916 38.15 2.35 27.27
N CYS A 917 38.88 1.73 26.34
CA CYS A 917 38.29 1.14 25.12
C CYS A 917 37.76 -0.30 25.29
N ARG A 918 38.01 -0.95 26.44
CA ARG A 918 37.59 -2.33 26.70
C ARG A 918 38.16 -3.36 25.70
N ARG A 919 39.34 -3.10 25.12
CA ARG A 919 40.15 -4.08 24.38
C ARG A 919 41.25 -4.70 25.24
N TYR A 920 41.67 -5.92 24.92
CA TYR A 920 42.77 -6.62 25.59
C TYR A 920 44.11 -6.14 25.01
N ILE A 921 45.01 -5.60 25.84
CA ILE A 921 46.18 -4.82 25.38
C ILE A 921 47.45 -5.68 25.26
N CYS A 922 48.00 -5.85 24.06
CA CYS A 922 49.28 -6.57 23.89
C CYS A 922 50.44 -5.87 24.65
N GLN A 923 51.25 -6.64 25.37
CA GLN A 923 52.29 -6.19 26.32
C GLN A 923 53.46 -5.40 25.67
N LEU A 924 53.36 -5.02 24.39
CA LEU A 924 54.29 -4.14 23.67
C LEU A 924 53.75 -2.72 23.43
N LEU A 925 52.54 -2.40 23.89
CA LEU A 925 52.07 -1.03 24.02
C LEU A 925 51.58 -0.86 25.45
N TYR A 926 52.46 -0.30 26.29
CA TYR A 926 51.98 0.35 27.49
C TYR A 926 50.79 1.24 27.11
N CYS A 927 49.67 1.10 27.81
CA CYS A 927 48.75 2.21 28.00
C CYS A 927 49.40 3.23 28.95
N THR A 928 50.65 3.60 28.70
CA THR A 928 51.14 4.93 28.98
C THR A 928 50.53 5.79 27.90
N ILE A 929 50.12 7.00 28.28
CA ILE A 929 49.99 8.12 27.34
C ILE A 929 51.10 7.95 26.28
N PRO A 930 50.80 7.70 24.99
CA PRO A 930 51.86 7.79 24.00
C PRO A 930 52.34 9.25 24.05
N PRO A 931 53.62 9.57 23.84
CA PRO A 931 54.09 10.94 23.64
C PRO A 931 53.58 11.55 22.32
N ARG A 932 52.35 11.21 21.93
CA ARG A 932 51.50 11.91 20.97
C ARG A 932 50.30 12.49 21.72
N GLY A 933 50.51 13.16 22.84
CA GLY A 933 49.44 13.65 23.72
C GLY A 933 49.80 14.87 24.57
N PHE A 934 50.89 15.57 24.25
CA PHE A 934 51.24 16.85 24.85
C PHE A 934 51.72 17.82 23.77
N VAL A 935 50.79 18.30 22.94
CA VAL A 935 50.87 19.67 22.44
C VAL A 935 49.46 20.24 22.54
N ASN A 936 49.33 21.26 23.37
CA ASN A 936 48.20 22.16 23.55
C ASN A 936 46.99 21.69 24.38
N VAL A 937 47.19 21.65 25.69
CA VAL A 937 46.45 22.57 26.57
C VAL A 937 47.28 23.84 26.71
N ARG A 938 47.37 24.63 25.62
CA ARG A 938 47.99 25.96 25.59
C ARG A 938 47.41 26.75 24.42
N SER A 939 46.20 27.24 24.61
CA SER A 939 45.74 28.51 24.04
C SER A 939 44.32 28.78 24.54
N TYR A 940 44.19 29.40 25.70
CA TYR A 940 43.46 30.67 25.88
C TYR A 940 43.61 31.11 27.34
N ALA A 941 44.29 32.26 27.49
CA ALA A 941 44.46 33.14 28.64
C ALA A 941 43.93 32.69 30.02
N PHE A 942 44.84 32.30 30.91
CA PHE A 942 44.83 32.77 32.30
C PHE A 942 46.24 33.24 32.67
N HIS A 943 46.57 34.43 32.17
CA HIS A 943 47.65 35.25 32.71
C HIS A 943 47.06 36.11 33.84
N LYS A 944 47.77 36.16 34.97
CA LYS A 944 47.47 36.77 36.27
C LYS A 944 46.80 35.83 37.27
N TRP A 945 47.31 35.93 38.50
CA TRP A 945 47.05 35.09 39.68
C TRP A 945 47.64 33.66 39.57
N ILE A 946 48.68 33.23 40.29
CA ILE A 946 49.34 33.64 41.53
C ILE A 946 50.81 33.14 41.44
N PHE A 947 51.77 34.06 41.29
CA PHE A 947 53.11 33.90 41.84
C PHE A 947 53.21 34.90 42.98
N ARG A 948 53.20 34.38 44.21
CA ARG A 948 53.54 34.98 45.51
C ARG A 948 52.86 34.07 46.54
N ASP A 949 53.45 33.61 47.60
CA ASP A 949 54.78 33.81 48.13
C ASP A 949 54.98 32.70 49.19
N HIS A 950 56.21 32.57 49.63
CA HIS A 950 56.73 31.75 50.73
C HIS A 950 55.78 31.28 51.84
N GLY A 951 56.10 30.10 52.40
CA GLY A 951 56.01 29.91 53.85
C GLY A 951 55.48 28.57 54.36
N THR A 952 56.43 27.64 54.55
CA THR A 952 56.64 26.85 55.79
C THR A 952 55.53 25.98 56.41
N PHE A 953 55.86 24.67 56.51
CA PHE A 953 55.79 23.79 57.71
C PHE A 953 54.40 23.50 58.32
N GLU A 954 54.00 22.31 58.75
CA GLU A 954 54.68 21.04 59.04
C GLU A 954 53.60 19.96 59.29
N ARG A 955 54.01 18.68 59.33
CA ARG A 955 53.29 17.45 59.74
C ARG A 955 52.61 16.64 58.63
N LEU A 956 53.40 15.78 57.98
CA LEU A 956 53.32 14.31 58.15
C LEU A 956 54.39 13.60 57.28
N ARG A 957 55.59 13.39 57.85
CA ARG A 957 56.35 12.11 57.69
C ARG A 957 55.63 11.09 58.58
N CYS A 958 55.36 9.83 58.25
CA CYS A 958 56.20 8.72 57.80
C CYS A 958 55.22 7.57 57.42
N GLN A 959 55.29 6.85 56.30
CA GLN A 959 56.03 5.60 56.00
C GLN A 959 55.66 5.30 54.52
N TYR A 960 56.51 5.11 53.51
CA TYR A 960 57.72 4.31 53.33
C TYR A 960 58.57 4.99 52.25
N TYR A 961 59.82 5.36 52.55
CA TYR A 961 60.96 5.33 51.62
C TYR A 961 62.23 5.63 52.42
N THR A 962 63.00 4.60 52.77
CA THR A 962 64.46 4.67 52.96
C THR A 962 65.04 3.28 52.68
N HIS A 963 65.80 3.16 51.59
CA HIS A 963 67.20 2.72 51.56
C HIS A 963 67.61 2.30 50.14
N THR A 964 68.81 2.79 49.77
CA THR A 964 69.73 2.33 48.73
C THR A 964 69.57 2.78 47.26
N PRO A 965 70.70 3.12 46.59
CA PRO A 965 70.76 3.78 45.29
C PRO A 965 70.93 2.77 44.14
N ARG A 966 70.93 3.28 42.90
CA ARG A 966 71.13 2.58 41.61
C ARG A 966 69.82 2.00 41.04
N PHE A 967 69.34 2.61 39.96
CA PHE A 967 68.89 1.97 38.72
C PHE A 967 68.19 3.02 37.86
N VAL A 968 68.88 3.50 36.82
CA VAL A 968 68.22 4.07 35.65
C VAL A 968 67.88 2.87 34.75
N PRO A 969 66.60 2.55 34.44
CA PRO A 969 66.32 1.45 33.54
C PRO A 969 66.69 1.84 32.10
N PRO A 970 67.56 1.07 31.42
CA PRO A 970 67.89 1.26 30.02
C PRO A 970 66.80 0.59 29.17
N PHE A 971 65.79 1.36 28.74
CA PHE A 971 64.76 0.85 27.82
C PHE A 971 64.54 1.83 26.66
N VAL A 972 65.55 1.95 25.80
CA VAL A 972 65.35 2.34 24.38
C VAL A 972 66.28 1.47 23.53
N PHE A 973 65.88 0.23 23.31
CA PHE A 973 66.26 -0.54 22.13
C PHE A 973 65.02 -1.34 21.73
N ILE A 974 64.15 -0.73 20.92
CA ILE A 974 63.05 -1.41 20.25
C ILE A 974 63.39 -1.40 18.76
N LEU A 975 63.29 -2.58 18.15
CA LEU A 975 63.44 -2.88 16.73
C LEU A 975 62.81 -1.78 15.86
N HIS A 976 63.66 -0.92 15.31
CA HIS A 976 63.30 0.05 14.26
C HIS A 976 63.93 -0.47 12.96
N PRO A 977 63.22 -0.49 11.82
CA PRO A 977 63.76 -1.00 10.55
C PRO A 977 64.88 -0.13 9.96
N ASP A 978 65.20 1.01 10.60
CA ASP A 978 66.24 1.94 10.17
C ASP A 978 67.50 1.78 11.03
N LEU A 979 68.49 1.07 10.47
CA LEU A 979 69.80 0.81 11.08
C LEU A 979 70.61 2.10 11.34
N SER A 980 70.28 3.23 10.68
CA SER A 980 70.99 4.51 10.87
C SER A 980 70.64 5.17 12.21
N LEU A 981 69.41 4.99 12.69
CA LEU A 981 68.94 5.52 13.97
C LEU A 981 69.57 4.75 15.14
N LEU A 982 69.71 3.42 14.98
CA LEU A 982 70.35 2.54 15.95
C LEU A 982 71.83 2.95 16.18
N ARG A 983 72.54 3.32 15.11
CA ARG A 983 73.93 3.78 15.18
C ARG A 983 74.06 5.10 15.94
N ARG A 984 73.18 6.07 15.67
CA ARG A 984 73.15 7.35 16.41
C ARG A 984 72.86 7.16 17.90
N CYS A 985 72.00 6.21 18.27
CA CYS A 985 71.75 5.89 19.67
C CYS A 985 72.97 5.27 20.35
N VAL A 986 73.71 4.40 19.65
CA VAL A 986 74.97 3.84 20.15
C VAL A 986 76.03 4.93 20.31
N ASP A 987 76.17 5.83 19.34
CA ASP A 987 77.14 6.94 19.39
C ASP A 987 76.89 7.86 20.59
N VAL A 988 75.62 8.20 20.87
CA VAL A 988 75.25 9.00 22.06
C VAL A 988 75.63 8.30 23.37
N VAL A 989 75.44 6.98 23.46
CA VAL A 989 75.80 6.22 24.66
C VAL A 989 77.32 6.14 24.82
N VAL A 990 78.06 5.94 23.74
CA VAL A 990 79.53 5.96 23.73
C VAL A 990 80.06 7.33 24.16
N ASP A 991 79.44 8.42 23.71
CA ASP A 991 79.79 9.78 24.13
C ASP A 991 79.53 10.03 25.62
N GLN A 992 78.45 9.48 26.19
CA GLN A 992 78.20 9.58 27.64
C GLN A 992 79.18 8.73 28.48
N ILE A 993 79.65 7.60 27.96
CA ILE A 993 80.70 6.78 28.59
C ILE A 993 82.04 7.54 28.55
N ASN A 994 82.42 8.09 27.40
CA ASN A 994 83.66 8.87 27.23
C ASN A 994 83.65 10.16 28.06
N ALA A 995 82.48 10.75 28.28
CA ALA A 995 82.31 11.92 29.16
C ALA A 995 82.27 11.57 30.66
N GLY A 996 82.45 10.30 31.05
CA GLY A 996 82.49 9.84 32.44
C GLY A 996 81.15 9.91 33.18
N ARG A 997 80.03 10.13 32.46
CA ARG A 997 78.69 10.29 33.04
C ARG A 997 77.97 8.96 33.24
N ILE A 998 78.45 7.90 32.58
CA ILE A 998 78.01 6.52 32.75
C ILE A 998 79.27 5.67 32.95
N GLN A 999 79.35 4.90 34.04
CA GLN A 999 80.43 3.94 34.21
C GLN A 999 80.14 2.66 33.44
N ARG A 1000 81.17 2.07 32.84
CA ARG A 1000 81.07 0.88 31.98
C ARG A 1000 80.43 -0.30 32.72
N ASP A 1001 80.71 -0.43 34.01
CA ASP A 1001 80.23 -1.52 34.87
C ASP A 1001 78.73 -1.41 35.23
N ASP A 1002 78.11 -0.24 34.99
CA ASP A 1002 76.68 0.00 35.23
C ASP A 1002 75.81 -0.36 34.00
N ILE A 1003 76.42 -0.79 32.88
CA ILE A 1003 75.71 -1.17 31.65
C ILE A 1003 75.49 -2.70 31.64
N PRO A 1004 74.26 -3.20 31.45
CA PRO A 1004 74.03 -4.65 31.38
C PRO A 1004 74.83 -5.29 30.23
N GLY A 1005 75.51 -6.41 30.49
CA GLY A 1005 76.52 -7.01 29.60
C GLY A 1005 76.06 -7.33 28.16
N GLN A 1006 74.76 -7.51 27.94
CA GLN A 1006 74.19 -7.68 26.60
C GLN A 1006 74.25 -6.42 25.73
N TYR A 1007 74.12 -5.22 26.33
CA TYR A 1007 74.21 -3.94 25.64
C TYR A 1007 75.66 -3.51 25.42
N LEU A 1008 76.56 -3.86 26.33
CA LEU A 1008 78.01 -3.72 26.14
C LEU A 1008 78.51 -4.49 24.91
N LYS A 1009 78.07 -5.74 24.75
CA LYS A 1009 78.36 -6.55 23.55
C LYS A 1009 77.79 -5.94 22.25
N LEU A 1010 76.64 -5.27 22.33
CA LEU A 1010 76.03 -4.56 21.18
C LEU A 1010 76.85 -3.31 20.83
N ILE A 1011 77.22 -2.49 21.81
CA ILE A 1011 78.06 -1.30 21.64
C ILE A 1011 79.42 -1.70 21.05
N GLU A 1012 80.07 -2.75 21.57
CA GLU A 1012 81.34 -3.27 21.09
C GLU A 1012 81.24 -3.83 19.65
N LYS A 1013 80.17 -4.54 19.31
CA LYS A 1013 79.95 -5.04 17.93
C LYS A 1013 79.66 -3.93 16.91
N THR A 1014 79.00 -2.84 17.33
CA THR A 1014 78.62 -1.73 16.44
C THR A 1014 79.79 -0.77 16.22
N THR A 1015 80.67 -0.61 17.21
CA THR A 1015 81.89 0.21 17.12
C THR A 1015 83.08 -0.49 16.45
N SER A 1016 83.15 -1.83 16.48
CA SER A 1016 84.27 -2.62 15.93
C SER A 1016 84.12 -3.06 14.46
N ARG A 1017 82.98 -2.80 13.79
CA ARG A 1017 82.77 -3.19 12.38
C ARG A 1017 82.77 -1.99 11.43
N LYS A 1018 83.81 -1.89 10.59
CA LYS A 1018 83.78 -1.14 9.32
C LYS A 1018 82.71 -1.76 8.42
N ILE A 1019 81.48 -1.27 8.49
CA ILE A 1019 80.44 -1.57 7.50
C ILE A 1019 80.56 -0.53 6.38
N PHE A 1020 81.06 -0.95 5.23
CA PHE A 1020 81.04 -0.18 3.99
C PHE A 1020 79.60 -0.15 3.44
N PHE A 1021 79.15 1.02 2.99
CA PHE A 1021 77.93 1.17 2.18
C PHE A 1021 78.34 1.61 0.79
N GLN A 1022 78.04 0.82 -0.22
CA GLN A 1022 78.08 1.24 -1.61
C GLN A 1022 76.68 1.04 -2.19
N SER A 1023 76.12 2.14 -2.70
CA SER A 1023 74.88 2.19 -3.46
C SER A 1023 75.12 1.62 -4.86
N ASP A 1024 74.31 0.67 -5.30
CA ASP A 1024 73.65 0.68 -6.62
C ASP A 1024 72.74 -0.54 -6.82
N VAL A 1025 71.54 -0.24 -7.33
CA VAL A 1025 70.67 -0.90 -8.33
C VAL A 1025 70.65 -2.45 -8.46
N ASP A 1026 69.41 -2.96 -8.51
CA ASP A 1026 68.90 -4.24 -9.05
C ASP A 1026 68.86 -5.55 -8.24
N ASN A 1027 67.69 -6.20 -8.41
CA ASN A 1027 67.26 -7.56 -8.05
C ASN A 1027 68.35 -8.56 -7.62
N THR A 1028 68.27 -9.04 -6.37
CA THR A 1028 68.24 -10.49 -6.04
C THR A 1028 68.12 -10.73 -4.53
N THR A 1029 67.44 -11.83 -4.19
CA THR A 1029 67.16 -12.37 -2.86
C THR A 1029 68.42 -12.61 -2.04
N VAL A 1030 68.49 -12.10 -0.80
CA VAL A 1030 69.48 -12.55 0.20
C VAL A 1030 68.79 -12.81 1.53
N LYS A 1031 68.92 -14.06 2.00
CA LYS A 1031 68.48 -14.57 3.31
C LYS A 1031 69.18 -13.82 4.45
N LEU A 1032 68.39 -13.23 5.35
CA LEU A 1032 68.81 -12.87 6.71
C LEU A 1032 68.36 -13.98 7.67
N GLU A 1033 69.00 -15.15 7.57
CA GLU A 1033 68.98 -16.13 8.66
C GLU A 1033 70.10 -15.76 9.65
N LYS A 1034 69.75 -15.69 10.94
CA LYS A 1034 70.59 -15.41 12.13
C LYS A 1034 70.70 -13.93 12.55
N LEU A 1035 69.58 -13.41 13.05
CA LEU A 1035 69.57 -12.43 14.16
C LEU A 1035 68.22 -12.49 14.89
N GLU A 1036 67.83 -13.69 15.31
CA GLU A 1036 66.83 -13.90 16.37
C GLU A 1036 67.53 -14.59 17.54
N HIS A 1037 68.03 -13.78 18.48
CA HIS A 1037 68.12 -14.17 19.89
C HIS A 1037 68.18 -12.95 20.79
#